data_AF-A0A6I8PFS2-F1
#
_entry.id   AF-A0A6I8PFS2-F1
#
_cell.length_a   1.000
_cell.length_b   1.000
_cell.length_c   1.000
_cell.angle_alpha   90.00
_cell.angle_beta   90.00
_cell.angle_gamma   90.00
#
_symmetry.space_group_name_H-M   'P 1'
#
loop_
_entity.id
_entity.type
_entity.pdbx_description
1 polymer ?
#
loop_
_entity_poly.entity_id
_entity_poly.type
_entity_poly.pdbx_seq_one_letter_code
_entity_poly.pdbx_strand_id
1 'polypeptide(L)'
;MKAGRGRGRGQGGGGRRAGERRAGEGRGGEGRGGEGRGGEAGPALPCDVRGAGAADGARRGPASAAHWRARGRRRVRRGRGAALKASRTAAAPRGGRWPRALPYARPPVRACALPARLPPARPRARPRARPRARPRARPRARASRPASRPASRPASRRRLPGRPAGAAAAGGGGGGGASVSRGQRGGGPGAMAAAKRTELGPLVGAVDQGTSSTRFLVFNAKTAELLSHHQVELKQEFPKEGWVEQDPKEILQSVYECIEKTCEKLVQLNIDISNIKAIGVSNQRETTVVWDKFTGEPLYNAVVWLDLRTQSTVEALAQKIPGNNNFVKSKTGLPISTYFSAVKLRWLLDNVEEIRKAVEDDRAMFGTIDSWLIWSMTGGKNGGVHCTDVTNASRTMLFNIHTLEWDPELCQFFEIPMEILPSIRSSSEIYGLMKAGALDGVPISGCLGDQSAALVGQMCFQNGQAKNTYGTGCFLLCNTGQKSVFSDHGLLTTVAYKLGRDKPVCYALEGSVAIAGAVIRWLRDNLGIAKSSDEIEKLAQEVGTSYGCYFVPAFSGLYAPYWEPSARGIICGLTQFTNKNHIAFAALEAVCFQTREILDAMNKDCGIPLSHLQVDGGMTNNKILMQLQADILCIPVVKPSMPETTALGAAMAAGSAEGVAVWSLDPEDLSAVTMERFEPQINEEESEVRYATWKKAVAKSMGWATAQTSSQGDPSIFCSLPLGFFIVSSMIMLIGARHISANDHPAGSWASPKWNSKYGQG
;
A
#
# COMPACT_ATOMS: atom_id res chain seq x y z
N MET A 1 34.07 -29.84 -55.73
CA MET A 1 34.47 -31.01 -56.57
C MET A 1 33.26 -31.91 -56.79
N LYS A 2 33.40 -32.96 -57.63
CA LYS A 2 32.42 -34.01 -58.03
C LYS A 2 31.43 -34.40 -56.90
N ALA A 3 30.09 -34.38 -57.07
CA ALA A 3 29.18 -35.20 -57.92
C ALA A 3 28.69 -36.49 -57.21
N GLY A 4 27.48 -37.04 -57.45
CA GLY A 4 26.37 -36.68 -58.36
C GLY A 4 24.99 -37.07 -57.77
N ARG A 5 23.88 -36.45 -58.21
CA ARG A 5 22.94 -36.89 -59.27
C ARG A 5 22.19 -38.22 -59.04
N GLY A 6 20.88 -38.12 -58.78
CA GLY A 6 19.87 -39.17 -58.98
C GLY A 6 18.46 -38.55 -59.04
N ARG A 7 17.67 -38.82 -60.09
CA ARG A 7 16.29 -38.31 -60.29
C ARG A 7 15.41 -39.37 -60.98
N GLY A 8 14.19 -39.57 -60.47
CA GLY A 8 13.06 -40.25 -61.12
C GLY A 8 11.82 -40.03 -60.22
N ARG A 9 10.81 -39.26 -60.65
CA ARG A 9 9.67 -39.63 -61.54
C ARG A 9 8.69 -40.62 -60.85
N GLY A 10 7.36 -40.45 -60.94
CA GLY A 10 6.58 -39.58 -61.85
C GLY A 10 5.30 -38.97 -61.25
N GLN A 11 4.42 -38.49 -62.13
CA GLN A 11 3.17 -37.76 -61.82
C GLN A 11 1.92 -38.62 -62.10
N GLY A 12 0.78 -38.21 -61.53
CA GLY A 12 -0.57 -38.70 -61.83
C GLY A 12 -1.41 -38.79 -60.56
N GLY A 13 -2.70 -38.48 -60.54
CA GLY A 13 -3.59 -37.94 -61.57
C GLY A 13 -5.00 -37.80 -60.97
N GLY A 14 -5.77 -36.76 -61.33
CA GLY A 14 -7.06 -36.49 -60.69
C GLY A 14 -8.19 -37.44 -61.14
N GLY A 15 -9.11 -37.78 -60.22
CA GLY A 15 -10.31 -38.59 -60.50
C GLY A 15 -11.44 -38.31 -59.49
N ARG A 16 -12.70 -38.38 -59.93
CA ARG A 16 -13.91 -38.11 -59.11
C ARG A 16 -14.84 -39.32 -59.05
N ARG A 17 -15.45 -39.53 -57.86
CA ARG A 17 -16.80 -40.10 -57.58
C ARG A 17 -17.21 -41.49 -58.13
N ALA A 18 -17.71 -42.33 -57.20
CA ALA A 18 -18.77 -43.36 -57.35
C ALA A 18 -18.50 -44.54 -58.31
N GLY A 19 -19.17 -45.71 -58.21
CA GLY A 19 -20.09 -46.28 -57.18
C GLY A 19 -19.63 -47.73 -56.83
N GLU A 20 -20.42 -48.64 -56.24
CA GLU A 20 -21.88 -48.83 -56.23
C GLU A 20 -22.34 -49.82 -55.12
N ARG A 21 -23.64 -49.76 -54.73
CA ARG A 21 -24.55 -50.86 -54.26
C ARG A 21 -24.12 -51.68 -53.01
N ARG A 22 -24.98 -52.27 -52.16
CA ARG A 22 -26.46 -52.42 -51.90
C ARG A 22 -26.55 -52.88 -50.42
N ALA A 23 -27.64 -52.90 -49.64
CA ALA A 23 -29.03 -52.38 -49.62
C ALA A 23 -29.58 -52.64 -48.19
N GLY A 24 -30.71 -52.09 -47.71
CA GLY A 24 -31.61 -51.08 -48.27
C GLY A 24 -32.92 -50.97 -47.45
N GLU A 25 -33.68 -49.88 -47.67
CA GLU A 25 -35.10 -49.64 -47.31
C GLU A 25 -35.51 -49.59 -45.81
N GLY A 26 -36.35 -48.64 -45.35
CA GLY A 26 -36.76 -47.39 -46.01
C GLY A 26 -37.95 -46.64 -45.37
N ARG A 27 -37.96 -45.29 -45.55
CA ARG A 27 -39.08 -44.31 -45.46
C ARG A 27 -39.72 -44.07 -44.06
N GLY A 28 -40.17 -42.85 -43.72
CA GLY A 28 -40.05 -41.53 -44.39
C GLY A 28 -41.08 -40.48 -43.90
N GLY A 29 -40.79 -39.18 -44.11
CA GLY A 29 -41.65 -38.01 -43.75
C GLY A 29 -41.51 -37.57 -42.28
N GLU A 30 -41.13 -36.35 -41.89
CA GLU A 30 -41.47 -34.96 -42.29
C GLU A 30 -42.87 -34.46 -41.89
N GLY A 31 -42.90 -33.33 -41.15
CA GLY A 31 -44.12 -32.58 -40.80
C GLY A 31 -43.81 -31.40 -39.86
N ARG A 32 -44.25 -30.18 -40.21
CA ARG A 32 -44.13 -28.93 -39.41
C ARG A 32 -45.53 -28.36 -39.09
N GLY A 33 -45.66 -27.58 -38.01
CA GLY A 33 -46.58 -26.42 -37.96
C GLY A 33 -47.63 -26.40 -36.84
N GLY A 34 -48.15 -25.19 -36.54
CA GLY A 34 -49.17 -24.88 -35.51
C GLY A 34 -48.55 -24.65 -34.11
N GLU A 35 -48.62 -23.52 -33.42
CA GLU A 35 -49.61 -22.42 -33.21
C GLU A 35 -50.68 -22.68 -32.12
N GLY A 36 -51.08 -21.61 -31.40
CA GLY A 36 -51.94 -21.63 -30.20
C GLY A 36 -51.13 -21.74 -28.91
N ARG A 37 -50.88 -20.71 -28.06
CA ARG A 37 -51.63 -19.53 -27.59
C ARG A 37 -52.92 -19.83 -26.81
N GLY A 38 -52.98 -19.30 -25.58
CA GLY A 38 -54.19 -19.21 -24.74
C GLY A 38 -54.32 -20.36 -23.73
N GLY A 39 -54.56 -20.12 -22.44
CA GLY A 39 -54.68 -18.82 -21.76
C GLY A 39 -54.69 -18.98 -20.23
N GLU A 40 -54.65 -17.85 -19.52
CA GLU A 40 -54.67 -17.80 -18.05
C GLU A 40 -56.05 -18.11 -17.47
N ALA A 41 -56.10 -18.83 -16.35
CA ALA A 41 -57.20 -18.74 -15.39
C ALA A 41 -56.67 -19.03 -13.97
N GLY A 42 -57.04 -18.16 -13.04
CA GLY A 42 -56.59 -18.15 -11.65
C GLY A 42 -57.44 -18.99 -10.68
N PRO A 43 -57.39 -18.70 -9.37
CA PRO A 43 -57.14 -19.76 -8.38
C PRO A 43 -58.31 -20.07 -7.43
N ALA A 44 -58.28 -21.24 -6.80
CA ALA A 44 -59.13 -21.60 -5.67
C ALA A 44 -58.43 -22.52 -4.65
N LEU A 45 -58.62 -22.21 -3.37
CA LEU A 45 -58.39 -23.02 -2.17
C LEU A 45 -59.77 -23.49 -1.62
N PRO A 46 -59.88 -24.28 -0.53
CA PRO A 46 -59.05 -25.38 0.02
C PRO A 46 -59.91 -26.66 0.30
N CYS A 47 -59.38 -27.67 1.03
CA CYS A 47 -59.99 -28.27 2.26
C CYS A 47 -59.43 -29.67 2.64
N ASP A 48 -59.36 -29.96 3.96
CA ASP A 48 -59.04 -31.26 4.57
C ASP A 48 -60.26 -32.19 4.74
N VAL A 49 -60.05 -33.53 4.69
CA VAL A 49 -60.98 -34.53 5.27
C VAL A 49 -60.27 -35.75 5.92
N ARG A 50 -60.06 -35.66 7.25
CA ARG A 50 -60.33 -36.65 8.35
C ARG A 50 -60.09 -38.18 8.21
N GLY A 51 -59.53 -38.75 9.30
CA GLY A 51 -60.03 -40.00 9.96
C GLY A 51 -58.96 -41.03 10.38
N ALA A 52 -59.12 -41.87 11.43
CA ALA A 52 -60.05 -41.88 12.59
C ALA A 52 -59.57 -42.89 13.69
N GLY A 53 -60.04 -42.78 14.94
CA GLY A 53 -59.82 -43.73 16.08
C GLY A 53 -58.66 -43.35 17.02
N ALA A 54 -58.75 -43.16 18.36
CA ALA A 54 -59.67 -43.56 19.46
C ALA A 54 -59.48 -45.00 19.98
N ALA A 55 -59.49 -45.31 21.30
CA ALA A 55 -59.35 -44.56 22.57
C ALA A 55 -59.06 -45.60 23.71
N ASP A 56 -58.85 -45.36 25.02
CA ASP A 56 -58.78 -44.20 25.95
C ASP A 56 -57.80 -44.62 27.11
N GLY A 57 -57.62 -44.00 28.30
CA GLY A 57 -58.27 -42.85 28.92
C GLY A 57 -57.95 -42.63 30.41
N ALA A 58 -58.18 -41.39 30.88
CA ALA A 58 -58.47 -40.98 32.27
C ALA A 58 -57.37 -41.05 33.38
N ARG A 59 -57.30 -40.14 34.37
CA ARG A 59 -58.01 -38.85 34.62
C ARG A 59 -57.36 -38.00 35.75
N ARG A 60 -57.54 -36.66 35.66
CA ARG A 60 -57.49 -35.62 36.75
C ARG A 60 -56.10 -35.39 37.42
N GLY A 61 -55.82 -34.24 38.06
CA GLY A 61 -56.56 -32.98 38.20
C GLY A 61 -55.80 -31.98 39.13
N PRO A 62 -55.98 -30.65 39.01
CA PRO A 62 -55.01 -29.67 39.55
C PRO A 62 -55.36 -29.04 40.93
N ALA A 63 -54.35 -28.45 41.58
CA ALA A 63 -54.43 -27.56 42.77
C ALA A 63 -53.29 -26.52 42.77
N SER A 64 -53.26 -25.55 43.69
CA SER A 64 -52.56 -24.25 43.49
C SER A 64 -51.87 -23.60 44.72
N ALA A 65 -51.00 -22.63 44.40
CA ALA A 65 -50.67 -21.40 45.16
C ALA A 65 -49.60 -21.37 46.29
N ALA A 66 -49.18 -20.13 46.61
CA ALA A 66 -48.25 -19.63 47.66
C ALA A 66 -46.74 -20.01 47.55
N HIS A 67 -45.71 -19.13 47.60
CA HIS A 67 -45.49 -17.70 47.96
C HIS A 67 -45.11 -17.37 49.43
N TRP A 68 -43.79 -17.35 49.75
CA TRP A 68 -43.13 -16.60 50.88
C TRP A 68 -41.66 -16.33 50.47
N ARG A 69 -41.18 -15.09 50.32
CA ARG A 69 -40.79 -14.02 51.29
C ARG A 69 -39.43 -14.21 51.97
N ALA A 70 -38.68 -13.11 52.11
CA ALA A 70 -37.27 -13.08 52.55
C ALA A 70 -37.05 -12.47 53.94
N ARG A 71 -35.93 -12.82 54.60
CA ARG A 71 -35.09 -11.96 55.49
C ARG A 71 -33.89 -12.74 56.06
N GLY A 72 -32.72 -12.09 56.22
CA GLY A 72 -31.52 -12.76 56.75
C GLY A 72 -30.27 -11.89 56.93
N ARG A 73 -30.36 -10.73 57.61
CA ARG A 73 -29.15 -9.93 57.96
C ARG A 73 -28.35 -10.59 59.09
N ARG A 74 -27.02 -10.66 58.99
CA ARG A 74 -26.10 -10.49 60.14
C ARG A 74 -24.78 -9.83 59.73
N ARG A 75 -24.37 -8.79 60.46
CA ARG A 75 -23.03 -8.22 60.45
C ARG A 75 -22.20 -8.86 61.57
N VAL A 76 -20.90 -9.02 61.36
CA VAL A 76 -19.88 -8.99 62.42
C VAL A 76 -18.80 -7.97 62.01
N ARG A 77 -18.05 -7.39 62.97
CA ARG A 77 -17.20 -6.20 62.79
C ARG A 77 -16.04 -6.20 63.81
N ARG A 78 -14.91 -5.57 63.47
CA ARG A 78 -13.62 -5.43 64.23
C ARG A 78 -12.69 -6.65 64.09
N GLY A 79 -11.36 -6.54 64.21
CA GLY A 79 -10.45 -5.37 64.36
C GLY A 79 -9.25 -5.52 63.39
N ARG A 80 -8.50 -4.49 62.96
CA ARG A 80 -7.64 -3.50 63.69
C ARG A 80 -6.45 -4.13 64.43
N GLY A 81 -5.23 -3.80 63.98
CA GLY A 81 -3.91 -4.20 64.51
C GLY A 81 -2.94 -4.43 63.34
N ALA A 82 -2.19 -3.44 62.82
CA ALA A 82 -1.11 -2.60 63.39
C ALA A 82 0.29 -3.23 63.19
N ALA A 83 1.27 -2.43 62.76
CA ALA A 83 2.50 -2.88 62.09
C ALA A 83 3.79 -2.77 62.95
N LEU A 84 4.84 -3.49 62.54
CA LEU A 84 6.28 -3.36 62.81
C LEU A 84 7.00 -4.20 61.71
N LYS A 85 8.09 -3.83 60.98
CA LYS A 85 9.43 -3.26 61.32
C LYS A 85 10.26 -4.19 62.24
N ALA A 86 11.52 -4.54 61.97
CA ALA A 86 12.44 -4.28 60.84
C ALA A 86 13.51 -5.42 60.75
N SER A 87 14.26 -5.62 59.65
CA SER A 87 15.63 -5.10 59.33
C SER A 87 16.68 -6.23 59.14
N ARG A 88 17.80 -5.91 58.45
CA ARG A 88 19.00 -6.74 58.19
C ARG A 88 19.85 -6.92 59.50
N THR A 89 20.90 -7.75 59.64
CA THR A 89 22.07 -8.04 58.76
C THR A 89 22.83 -9.36 59.01
N ALA A 90 23.56 -9.76 57.96
CA ALA A 90 24.52 -10.86 57.76
C ALA A 90 25.64 -11.14 58.81
N ALA A 91 26.14 -12.40 58.80
CA ALA A 91 27.54 -12.79 59.05
C ALA A 91 27.86 -14.24 58.53
N ALA A 92 29.14 -14.59 58.40
CA ALA A 92 29.72 -15.91 58.03
C ALA A 92 31.04 -16.10 58.86
N PRO A 93 31.95 -17.11 58.70
CA PRO A 93 32.12 -18.14 57.63
C PRO A 93 32.68 -19.54 58.09
N ARG A 94 33.20 -20.34 57.10
CA ARG A 94 33.98 -21.62 57.17
C ARG A 94 33.16 -22.92 57.37
N GLY A 95 33.39 -24.01 56.62
CA GLY A 95 34.19 -24.21 55.39
C GLY A 95 34.35 -25.69 54.99
N GLY A 96 34.41 -26.02 53.68
CA GLY A 96 34.57 -27.40 53.16
C GLY A 96 34.82 -27.48 51.64
N ARG A 97 35.70 -28.40 51.18
CA ARG A 97 36.40 -28.45 49.87
C ARG A 97 35.57 -28.63 48.58
N TRP A 98 36.23 -28.36 47.43
CA TRP A 98 35.80 -28.54 46.03
C TRP A 98 36.08 -29.96 45.46
N PRO A 99 35.51 -30.34 44.28
CA PRO A 99 36.21 -30.15 42.98
C PRO A 99 35.42 -29.30 41.94
N ARG A 100 35.98 -29.11 40.73
CA ARG A 100 35.47 -28.25 39.63
C ARG A 100 34.76 -29.02 38.50
N ALA A 101 34.02 -28.27 37.67
CA ALA A 101 33.18 -28.76 36.56
C ALA A 101 33.91 -29.03 35.23
N LEU A 102 33.20 -29.69 34.30
CA LEU A 102 33.53 -29.88 32.88
C LEU A 102 32.36 -29.40 32.00
N PRO A 103 32.59 -28.69 30.88
CA PRO A 103 31.56 -28.33 29.91
C PRO A 103 31.37 -29.42 28.83
N TYR A 104 30.15 -29.54 28.29
CA TYR A 104 29.82 -30.50 27.22
C TYR A 104 30.14 -29.96 25.81
N ALA A 105 30.46 -30.87 24.88
CA ALA A 105 31.01 -30.53 23.56
C ALA A 105 29.99 -30.51 22.40
N ARG A 106 30.36 -29.87 21.29
CA ARG A 106 29.65 -29.92 19.99
C ARG A 106 30.15 -31.10 19.12
N PRO A 107 29.32 -31.63 18.19
CA PRO A 107 29.69 -32.75 17.33
C PRO A 107 30.72 -32.39 16.23
N PRO A 108 31.49 -33.37 15.70
CA PRO A 108 32.62 -33.13 14.80
C PRO A 108 32.25 -33.08 13.32
N VAL A 109 32.98 -32.28 12.54
CA VAL A 109 33.00 -32.31 11.07
C VAL A 109 34.05 -33.34 10.59
N ARG A 110 33.70 -34.18 9.62
CA ARG A 110 34.65 -35.10 8.97
C ARG A 110 35.48 -34.35 7.91
N ALA A 111 36.80 -34.40 8.05
CA ALA A 111 37.75 -34.09 6.98
C ALA A 111 38.30 -35.39 6.36
N CYS A 112 38.70 -35.35 5.09
CA CYS A 112 39.40 -36.43 4.39
C CYS A 112 40.60 -35.88 3.61
N ALA A 113 41.52 -36.77 3.22
CA ALA A 113 42.92 -36.43 3.00
C ALA A 113 43.25 -35.74 1.66
N LEU A 114 44.32 -34.94 1.69
CA LEU A 114 45.10 -34.50 0.53
C LEU A 114 45.99 -35.64 -0.01
N PRO A 115 46.35 -35.59 -1.29
CA PRO A 115 47.69 -36.00 -1.71
C PRO A 115 48.41 -35.00 -2.63
N ALA A 116 49.75 -35.02 -2.53
CA ALA A 116 50.77 -34.59 -3.50
C ALA A 116 50.90 -33.10 -3.93
N ARG A 117 52.15 -32.62 -3.92
CA ARG A 117 52.66 -31.42 -4.63
C ARG A 117 53.38 -31.86 -5.92
N LEU A 118 53.43 -31.00 -6.95
CA LEU A 118 54.51 -30.90 -7.95
C LEU A 118 54.45 -29.47 -8.60
N PRO A 119 55.36 -29.04 -9.53
CA PRO A 119 56.07 -27.75 -9.39
C PRO A 119 55.50 -26.57 -10.21
N PRO A 120 55.91 -25.33 -9.91
CA PRO A 120 55.42 -24.13 -10.61
C PRO A 120 55.99 -23.94 -12.03
N ALA A 121 55.11 -23.58 -12.97
CA ALA A 121 55.48 -23.21 -14.33
C ALA A 121 55.96 -21.74 -14.44
N ARG A 122 56.96 -21.49 -15.31
CA ARG A 122 57.53 -20.15 -15.55
C ARG A 122 56.60 -19.27 -16.40
N PRO A 123 56.59 -17.94 -16.21
CA PRO A 123 55.75 -17.03 -16.97
C PRO A 123 56.19 -16.93 -18.44
N ARG A 124 55.23 -16.82 -19.38
CA ARG A 124 55.50 -16.57 -20.81
C ARG A 124 54.77 -15.33 -21.33
N ALA A 125 55.60 -14.36 -21.74
CA ALA A 125 55.40 -13.37 -22.82
C ALA A 125 54.05 -12.64 -22.99
N ARG A 126 54.11 -11.31 -22.87
CA ARG A 126 53.10 -10.37 -23.40
C ARG A 126 52.89 -10.57 -24.92
N PRO A 127 51.65 -10.58 -25.44
CA PRO A 127 51.38 -10.21 -26.83
C PRO A 127 51.77 -8.74 -27.07
N ARG A 128 52.35 -8.43 -28.24
CA ARG A 128 52.67 -7.06 -28.65
C ARG A 128 51.45 -6.39 -29.29
N ALA A 129 51.23 -5.11 -28.98
CA ALA A 129 50.31 -4.29 -29.75
C ALA A 129 50.77 -4.15 -31.21
N ARG A 130 49.83 -4.12 -32.16
CA ARG A 130 50.01 -3.57 -33.52
C ARG A 130 48.81 -2.68 -33.90
N PRO A 131 49.00 -1.60 -34.67
CA PRO A 131 48.00 -0.55 -34.82
C PRO A 131 47.30 -0.50 -36.19
N ARG A 132 46.30 0.40 -36.28
CA ARG A 132 45.64 1.01 -37.47
C ARG A 132 44.30 0.40 -37.92
N ALA A 133 43.24 1.17 -37.70
CA ALA A 133 42.37 1.63 -38.78
C ALA A 133 42.25 3.16 -38.68
N ARG A 134 42.07 3.86 -39.81
CA ARG A 134 41.87 5.32 -39.90
C ARG A 134 40.55 5.60 -40.64
N PRO A 135 39.76 6.59 -40.21
CA PRO A 135 39.02 7.44 -41.14
C PRO A 135 39.93 8.54 -41.74
N ARG A 136 39.55 9.07 -42.90
CA ARG A 136 40.28 10.13 -43.63
C ARG A 136 39.89 11.53 -43.13
N ALA A 137 40.64 12.55 -43.53
CA ALA A 137 40.38 13.95 -43.16
C ALA A 137 40.46 14.90 -44.36
N ARG A 138 39.65 15.98 -44.32
CA ARG A 138 39.74 17.25 -45.10
C ARG A 138 39.32 17.16 -46.60
N PRO A 139 38.96 18.28 -47.28
CA PRO A 139 39.29 19.68 -46.95
C PRO A 139 38.20 20.79 -46.99
N ARG A 140 38.55 21.88 -46.27
CA ARG A 140 38.22 23.33 -46.36
C ARG A 140 37.23 23.89 -47.41
N ALA A 141 36.14 24.48 -46.90
CA ALA A 141 35.81 25.92 -46.86
C ALA A 141 35.91 26.87 -48.10
N ARG A 142 34.78 27.52 -48.42
CA ARG A 142 34.57 28.98 -48.67
C ARG A 142 33.15 29.34 -48.15
N ALA A 143 32.77 30.46 -47.53
CA ALA A 143 33.30 31.83 -47.29
C ALA A 143 32.67 32.95 -48.14
N SER A 144 31.62 33.60 -47.59
CA SER A 144 31.11 34.92 -48.02
C SER A 144 30.36 35.65 -46.89
N ARG A 145 30.83 36.85 -46.53
CA ARG A 145 30.17 37.93 -45.73
C ARG A 145 29.72 39.04 -46.72
N PRO A 146 29.06 40.18 -46.36
CA PRO A 146 28.78 40.81 -45.05
C PRO A 146 27.27 40.80 -44.68
N ALA A 147 26.75 41.18 -43.50
CA ALA A 147 27.13 42.04 -42.36
C ALA A 147 26.58 43.49 -42.40
N SER A 148 25.56 43.76 -41.58
CA SER A 148 25.21 45.10 -41.04
C SER A 148 24.51 44.99 -39.68
N ARG A 149 24.66 46.03 -38.85
CA ARG A 149 24.07 46.29 -37.51
C ARG A 149 23.84 47.82 -37.45
N PRO A 150 22.96 48.40 -36.59
CA PRO A 150 23.07 48.29 -35.13
C PRO A 150 21.74 48.34 -34.32
N ALA A 151 21.91 48.47 -33.00
CA ALA A 151 20.96 48.67 -31.88
C ALA A 151 19.65 49.46 -32.16
N SER A 152 18.53 49.21 -31.45
CA SER A 152 18.34 49.68 -30.05
C SER A 152 17.10 49.09 -29.32
N ARG A 153 16.92 49.49 -28.04
CA ARG A 153 15.75 49.35 -27.13
C ARG A 153 15.19 50.78 -26.84
N PRO A 154 14.02 51.05 -26.19
CA PRO A 154 13.20 50.16 -25.33
C PRO A 154 11.65 50.27 -25.44
N ALA A 155 10.96 49.39 -24.69
CA ALA A 155 9.72 49.57 -23.90
C ALA A 155 8.43 50.28 -24.42
N SER A 156 7.28 49.64 -24.10
CA SER A 156 6.07 50.18 -23.41
C SER A 156 4.70 49.83 -24.04
N ARG A 157 3.61 50.07 -23.28
CA ARG A 157 2.24 49.53 -23.47
C ARG A 157 1.38 50.37 -24.43
N ARG A 158 0.42 49.74 -25.15
CA ARG A 158 -1.04 50.03 -25.01
C ARG A 158 -1.96 49.07 -25.80
N ARG A 159 -3.28 49.21 -25.57
CA ARG A 159 -4.39 48.45 -26.18
C ARG A 159 -4.94 49.15 -27.45
N LEU A 160 -5.79 48.42 -28.18
CA LEU A 160 -6.78 48.89 -29.18
C LEU A 160 -7.57 50.13 -28.70
N PRO A 161 -8.05 50.99 -29.62
CA PRO A 161 -9.46 50.85 -30.06
C PRO A 161 -9.72 51.25 -31.54
N GLY A 162 -10.95 51.04 -32.03
CA GLY A 162 -11.43 51.62 -33.31
C GLY A 162 -12.78 51.09 -33.80
N ARG A 163 -13.81 51.95 -33.79
CA ARG A 163 -15.14 51.75 -34.41
C ARG A 163 -15.43 52.99 -35.30
N PRO A 164 -16.20 52.86 -36.40
CA PRO A 164 -17.61 53.31 -36.40
C PRO A 164 -18.48 52.24 -37.12
N ALA A 165 -19.70 52.43 -37.64
CA ALA A 165 -20.61 53.58 -37.78
C ALA A 165 -22.09 53.10 -37.74
N GLY A 166 -23.05 53.97 -38.08
CA GLY A 166 -24.43 53.61 -38.44
C GLY A 166 -25.49 54.07 -37.41
N ALA A 167 -26.43 54.93 -37.82
CA ALA A 167 -27.42 55.52 -36.92
C ALA A 167 -28.75 55.87 -37.62
N ALA A 168 -29.87 55.55 -36.96
CA ALA A 168 -31.21 56.13 -37.06
C ALA A 168 -32.02 55.50 -35.89
N ALA A 169 -32.36 56.25 -34.83
CA ALA A 169 -33.51 57.15 -34.70
C ALA A 169 -34.82 56.40 -34.41
N ALA A 170 -35.52 56.78 -33.33
CA ALA A 170 -36.67 56.05 -32.81
C ALA A 170 -37.75 56.99 -32.25
N GLY A 171 -39.00 56.54 -32.34
CA GLY A 171 -40.21 57.13 -31.74
C GLY A 171 -41.46 56.37 -32.21
N GLY A 172 -42.51 56.20 -31.42
CA GLY A 172 -42.62 56.49 -29.98
C GLY A 172 -44.06 56.35 -29.46
N GLY A 173 -44.21 56.01 -28.17
CA GLY A 173 -45.46 56.13 -27.41
C GLY A 173 -46.54 55.05 -27.62
N GLY A 174 -47.55 55.09 -26.72
CA GLY A 174 -48.90 54.52 -26.94
C GLY A 174 -49.07 53.01 -26.73
N GLY A 175 -49.48 52.58 -25.53
CA GLY A 175 -49.91 51.21 -25.28
C GLY A 175 -51.44 51.03 -25.22
N GLY A 176 -51.89 49.76 -25.21
CA GLY A 176 -53.18 49.36 -24.65
C GLY A 176 -54.23 48.81 -25.64
N GLY A 177 -54.92 47.73 -25.23
CA GLY A 177 -56.28 47.43 -25.67
C GLY A 177 -56.48 46.21 -26.58
N ALA A 178 -57.05 45.14 -26.01
CA ALA A 178 -57.58 43.91 -26.63
C ALA A 178 -58.39 44.11 -27.96
N SER A 179 -58.56 43.11 -28.83
CA SER A 179 -59.27 41.87 -28.48
C SER A 179 -59.37 40.79 -29.58
N VAL A 180 -59.40 39.53 -29.14
CA VAL A 180 -60.22 38.37 -29.60
C VAL A 180 -60.55 38.22 -31.10
N SER A 181 -60.06 37.14 -31.74
CA SER A 181 -60.92 35.99 -32.13
C SER A 181 -60.20 34.79 -32.78
N ARG A 182 -60.79 33.60 -32.54
CA ARG A 182 -60.75 32.29 -33.24
C ARG A 182 -59.71 32.03 -34.36
N GLY A 183 -59.09 30.84 -34.29
CA GLY A 183 -59.36 29.84 -35.35
C GLY A 183 -58.26 28.93 -35.92
N GLN A 184 -57.97 27.81 -35.22
CA GLN A 184 -57.58 26.49 -35.78
C GLN A 184 -56.28 26.25 -36.59
N ARG A 185 -55.64 25.10 -36.24
CA ARG A 185 -54.85 24.14 -37.05
C ARG A 185 -53.45 24.52 -37.59
N GLY A 186 -52.47 23.72 -37.15
CA GLY A 186 -51.58 23.02 -38.09
C GLY A 186 -50.10 23.44 -38.11
N GLY A 187 -49.27 22.80 -37.29
CA GLY A 187 -47.81 22.92 -37.36
C GLY A 187 -47.12 22.33 -36.13
N GLY A 188 -46.57 21.12 -36.25
CA GLY A 188 -45.77 20.50 -35.18
C GLY A 188 -44.33 21.01 -35.20
N PRO A 189 -43.68 21.30 -34.06
CA PRO A 189 -42.25 21.59 -34.02
C PRO A 189 -41.44 20.35 -34.43
N GLY A 190 -40.47 20.53 -35.32
CA GLY A 190 -39.57 19.45 -35.72
C GLY A 190 -38.70 18.97 -34.55
N ALA A 191 -38.49 17.66 -34.45
CA ALA A 191 -37.57 17.10 -33.47
C ALA A 191 -36.13 17.60 -33.74
N MET A 192 -35.49 18.23 -32.76
CA MET A 192 -34.04 18.39 -32.80
C MET A 192 -33.41 16.99 -32.77
N ALA A 193 -32.50 16.72 -33.70
CA ALA A 193 -31.76 15.46 -33.71
C ALA A 193 -30.93 15.34 -32.43
N ALA A 194 -31.33 14.42 -31.55
CA ALA A 194 -30.55 14.12 -30.35
C ALA A 194 -29.14 13.68 -30.78
N ALA A 195 -28.12 14.30 -30.18
CA ALA A 195 -26.74 13.88 -30.40
C ALA A 195 -26.64 12.39 -30.06
N LYS A 196 -26.21 11.58 -31.03
CA LYS A 196 -26.20 10.12 -30.90
C LYS A 196 -25.21 9.74 -29.80
N ARG A 197 -25.73 9.43 -28.59
CA ARG A 197 -24.94 8.97 -27.46
C ARG A 197 -24.06 7.81 -27.91
N THR A 198 -22.78 7.88 -27.58
CA THR A 198 -21.84 6.78 -27.83
C THR A 198 -22.24 5.61 -26.93
N GLU A 199 -22.67 4.49 -27.51
CA GLU A 199 -22.89 3.25 -26.79
C GLU A 199 -21.54 2.63 -26.37
N LEU A 200 -20.94 3.24 -25.36
CA LEU A 200 -19.93 2.61 -24.53
C LEU A 200 -20.53 1.39 -23.84
N GLY A 201 -19.69 0.39 -23.56
CA GLY A 201 -20.09 -0.83 -22.87
C GLY A 201 -20.56 -0.56 -21.42
N PRO A 202 -20.92 -1.63 -20.68
CA PRO A 202 -21.13 -1.50 -19.24
C PRO A 202 -19.87 -0.91 -18.58
N LEU A 203 -20.09 0.03 -17.69
CA LEU A 203 -19.05 0.74 -16.96
C LEU A 203 -19.01 0.25 -15.51
N VAL A 204 -17.85 0.35 -14.89
CA VAL A 204 -17.69 0.07 -13.45
C VAL A 204 -16.92 1.22 -12.81
N GLY A 205 -17.44 1.71 -11.70
CA GLY A 205 -16.77 2.70 -10.86
C GLY A 205 -15.86 2.04 -9.83
N ALA A 206 -14.79 2.70 -9.44
CA ALA A 206 -13.95 2.31 -8.31
C ALA A 206 -13.62 3.52 -7.45
N VAL A 207 -13.92 3.42 -6.16
CA VAL A 207 -13.36 4.29 -5.12
C VAL A 207 -11.95 3.82 -4.81
N ASP A 208 -10.98 4.72 -4.78
CA ASP A 208 -9.61 4.45 -4.31
C ASP A 208 -9.31 5.41 -3.15
N GLN A 209 -9.49 4.92 -1.92
CA GLN A 209 -9.30 5.68 -0.68
C GLN A 209 -7.84 5.55 -0.22
N GLY A 210 -6.95 6.34 -0.82
CA GLY A 210 -5.52 6.38 -0.45
C GLY A 210 -5.23 7.25 0.77
N THR A 211 -4.10 7.01 1.43
CA THR A 211 -3.69 7.71 2.66
C THR A 211 -3.48 9.23 2.51
N SER A 212 -3.25 9.75 1.29
CA SER A 212 -3.09 11.19 1.04
C SER A 212 -4.13 11.78 0.09
N SER A 213 -5.03 10.97 -0.45
CA SER A 213 -6.08 11.42 -1.37
C SER A 213 -7.09 10.32 -1.62
N THR A 214 -8.35 10.69 -1.71
CA THR A 214 -9.40 9.83 -2.25
C THR A 214 -9.56 10.08 -3.75
N ARG A 215 -9.94 9.04 -4.49
CA ARG A 215 -10.30 9.12 -5.90
C ARG A 215 -11.57 8.35 -6.20
N PHE A 216 -12.23 8.71 -7.29
CA PHE A 216 -13.18 7.84 -7.97
C PHE A 216 -12.84 7.80 -9.46
N LEU A 217 -12.83 6.59 -10.01
CA LEU A 217 -12.42 6.29 -11.38
C LEU A 217 -13.52 5.46 -12.04
N VAL A 218 -13.80 5.70 -13.32
CA VAL A 218 -14.80 4.92 -14.08
C VAL A 218 -14.17 4.29 -15.32
N PHE A 219 -14.26 2.96 -15.39
CA PHE A 219 -13.65 2.12 -16.41
C PHE A 219 -14.70 1.50 -17.34
N ASN A 220 -14.32 1.27 -18.60
CA ASN A 220 -15.08 0.44 -19.53
C ASN A 220 -14.78 -1.06 -19.27
N ALA A 221 -15.79 -1.83 -18.88
CA ALA A 221 -15.60 -3.22 -18.43
C ALA A 221 -15.19 -4.22 -19.52
N LYS A 222 -15.21 -3.80 -20.80
CA LYS A 222 -14.74 -4.61 -21.94
C LYS A 222 -13.31 -4.30 -22.39
N THR A 223 -12.78 -3.12 -22.05
CA THR A 223 -11.47 -2.67 -22.54
C THR A 223 -10.48 -2.29 -21.45
N ALA A 224 -10.91 -2.32 -20.18
CA ALA A 224 -10.19 -1.76 -19.02
C ALA A 224 -9.79 -0.27 -19.18
N GLU A 225 -10.38 0.44 -20.14
CA GLU A 225 -10.08 1.83 -20.44
C GLU A 225 -10.65 2.77 -19.37
N LEU A 226 -9.80 3.65 -18.84
CA LEU A 226 -10.19 4.70 -17.89
C LEU A 226 -10.85 5.87 -18.63
N LEU A 227 -12.17 6.04 -18.46
CA LEU A 227 -12.96 7.04 -19.19
C LEU A 227 -13.01 8.41 -18.48
N SER A 228 -13.05 8.40 -17.15
CA SER A 228 -13.13 9.61 -16.32
C SER A 228 -12.67 9.31 -14.90
N HIS A 229 -12.17 10.34 -14.20
CA HIS A 229 -11.85 10.27 -12.78
C HIS A 229 -11.95 11.63 -12.10
N HIS A 230 -11.98 11.63 -10.78
CA HIS A 230 -11.73 12.78 -9.92
C HIS A 230 -10.87 12.37 -8.72
N GLN A 231 -10.12 13.32 -8.16
CA GLN A 231 -9.25 13.13 -7.00
C GLN A 231 -9.40 14.33 -6.06
N VAL A 232 -9.57 14.06 -4.77
CA VAL A 232 -9.56 15.04 -3.68
C VAL A 232 -8.40 14.69 -2.75
N GLU A 233 -7.52 15.65 -2.48
CA GLU A 233 -6.44 15.48 -1.50
C GLU A 233 -7.01 15.44 -0.08
N LEU A 234 -6.44 14.59 0.77
CA LEU A 234 -6.84 14.44 2.16
C LEU A 234 -5.81 15.05 3.09
N LYS A 235 -6.30 15.77 4.10
CA LYS A 235 -5.51 16.22 5.23
C LYS A 235 -5.00 15.01 6.02
N GLN A 236 -3.82 15.17 6.60
CA GLN A 236 -3.25 14.28 7.60
C GLN A 236 -3.00 15.11 8.85
N GLU A 237 -3.50 14.65 9.99
CA GLU A 237 -3.32 15.29 11.29
C GLU A 237 -2.15 14.62 12.03
N PHE A 238 -1.32 15.42 12.66
CA PHE A 238 -0.15 14.96 13.42
C PHE A 238 -0.19 15.54 14.84
N PRO A 239 -1.06 15.03 15.74
CA PRO A 239 -1.25 15.64 17.07
C PRO A 239 -0.01 15.60 17.96
N LYS A 240 0.90 14.65 17.71
CA LYS A 240 2.17 14.41 18.42
C LYS A 240 3.17 13.77 17.46
N GLU A 241 4.44 13.74 17.85
CA GLU A 241 5.47 12.98 17.12
C GLU A 241 5.09 11.49 17.00
N GLY A 242 5.20 10.93 15.79
CA GLY A 242 4.82 9.56 15.48
C GLY A 242 3.31 9.27 15.44
N TRP A 243 2.44 10.25 15.71
CA TRP A 243 0.98 10.10 15.64
C TRP A 243 0.48 10.58 14.28
N VAL A 244 -0.39 9.81 13.62
CA VAL A 244 -0.96 10.10 12.29
C VAL A 244 -2.46 9.79 12.31
N GLU A 245 -3.28 10.81 12.08
CA GLU A 245 -4.74 10.77 12.15
C GLU A 245 -5.40 11.35 10.89
N GLN A 246 -6.65 10.95 10.63
CA GLN A 246 -7.52 11.54 9.60
C GLN A 246 -8.97 11.60 10.11
N ASP A 247 -9.74 12.62 9.72
CA ASP A 247 -11.17 12.67 10.04
C ASP A 247 -11.94 11.66 9.15
N PRO A 248 -12.65 10.66 9.72
CA PRO A 248 -13.44 9.71 8.93
C PRO A 248 -14.57 10.37 8.12
N LYS A 249 -15.02 11.58 8.51
CA LYS A 249 -15.99 12.38 7.77
C LYS A 249 -15.36 13.06 6.56
N GLU A 250 -14.14 13.59 6.68
CA GLU A 250 -13.38 14.14 5.54
C GLU A 250 -13.13 13.03 4.50
N ILE A 251 -12.74 11.83 4.96
CA ILE A 251 -12.62 10.64 4.11
C ILE A 251 -13.94 10.35 3.39
N LEU A 252 -15.06 10.25 4.12
CA LEU A 252 -16.37 9.93 3.51
C LEU A 252 -16.86 11.03 2.55
N GLN A 253 -16.70 12.30 2.90
CA GLN A 253 -17.08 13.43 2.05
C GLN A 253 -16.26 13.46 0.76
N SER A 254 -14.95 13.20 0.84
CA SER A 254 -14.08 13.14 -0.34
C SER A 254 -14.47 12.02 -1.32
N VAL A 255 -15.05 10.91 -0.83
CA VAL A 255 -15.60 9.84 -1.68
C VAL A 255 -16.83 10.34 -2.45
N TYR A 256 -17.79 10.95 -1.77
CA TYR A 256 -18.99 11.49 -2.41
C TYR A 256 -18.64 12.59 -3.43
N GLU A 257 -17.75 13.53 -3.09
CA GLU A 257 -17.29 14.56 -4.02
C GLU A 257 -16.60 13.94 -5.25
N CYS A 258 -15.73 12.96 -5.06
CA CYS A 258 -15.09 12.28 -6.19
C CYS A 258 -16.11 11.58 -7.10
N ILE A 259 -17.14 10.93 -6.53
CA ILE A 259 -18.22 10.29 -7.29
C ILE A 259 -19.00 11.33 -8.09
N GLU A 260 -19.50 12.37 -7.44
CA GLU A 260 -20.29 13.43 -8.09
C GLU A 260 -19.49 14.15 -9.19
N LYS A 261 -18.25 14.56 -8.91
CA LYS A 261 -17.40 15.26 -9.88
C LYS A 261 -16.89 14.37 -11.02
N THR A 262 -16.89 13.06 -10.86
CA THR A 262 -16.64 12.13 -11.97
C THR A 262 -17.89 11.95 -12.83
N CYS A 263 -19.08 11.87 -12.21
CA CYS A 263 -20.36 11.82 -12.90
C CYS A 263 -20.63 13.10 -13.71
N GLU A 264 -20.36 14.29 -13.16
CA GLU A 264 -20.40 15.57 -13.88
C GLU A 264 -19.54 15.53 -15.15
N LYS A 265 -18.29 15.04 -15.05
CA LYS A 265 -17.38 14.89 -16.20
C LYS A 265 -17.90 13.88 -17.23
N LEU A 266 -18.47 12.75 -16.81
CA LEU A 266 -19.03 11.75 -17.73
C LEU A 266 -20.20 12.34 -18.53
N VAL A 267 -21.10 13.08 -17.87
CA VAL A 267 -22.21 13.78 -18.55
C VAL A 267 -21.69 14.84 -19.54
N GLN A 268 -20.63 15.59 -19.20
CA GLN A 268 -19.97 16.53 -20.11
C GLN A 268 -19.33 15.84 -21.33
N LEU A 269 -18.87 14.59 -21.19
CA LEU A 269 -18.37 13.73 -22.27
C LEU A 269 -19.51 13.04 -23.07
N ASN A 270 -20.78 13.32 -22.77
CA ASN A 270 -21.97 12.67 -23.33
C ASN A 270 -22.07 11.16 -23.01
N ILE A 271 -21.43 10.72 -21.94
CA ILE A 271 -21.47 9.34 -21.43
C ILE A 271 -22.60 9.22 -20.41
N ASP A 272 -23.46 8.20 -20.56
CA ASP A 272 -24.58 7.98 -19.65
C ASP A 272 -24.12 7.30 -18.35
N ILE A 273 -24.31 7.97 -17.21
CA ILE A 273 -23.94 7.46 -15.89
C ILE A 273 -24.73 6.20 -15.50
N SER A 274 -25.92 5.97 -16.06
CA SER A 274 -26.69 4.74 -15.85
C SER A 274 -26.03 3.50 -16.46
N ASN A 275 -24.98 3.66 -17.27
CA ASN A 275 -24.13 2.55 -17.71
C ASN A 275 -23.15 2.07 -16.62
N ILE A 276 -22.97 2.80 -15.52
CA ILE A 276 -22.21 2.32 -14.36
C ILE A 276 -23.04 1.24 -13.65
N LYS A 277 -22.62 -0.02 -13.77
CA LYS A 277 -23.38 -1.19 -13.26
C LYS A 277 -22.92 -1.68 -11.89
N ALA A 278 -21.77 -1.19 -11.42
CA ALA A 278 -21.18 -1.59 -10.15
C ALA A 278 -20.21 -0.53 -9.61
N ILE A 279 -19.97 -0.59 -8.30
CA ILE A 279 -18.93 0.18 -7.59
C ILE A 279 -18.01 -0.80 -6.85
N GLY A 280 -16.71 -0.68 -7.10
CA GLY A 280 -15.65 -1.28 -6.29
C GLY A 280 -15.10 -0.31 -5.24
N VAL A 281 -14.61 -0.83 -4.13
CA VAL A 281 -13.90 -0.09 -3.08
C VAL A 281 -12.49 -0.63 -2.94
N SER A 282 -11.51 0.27 -3.11
CA SER A 282 -10.13 0.13 -2.66
C SER A 282 -9.87 1.10 -1.52
N ASN A 283 -9.05 0.69 -0.56
CA ASN A 283 -8.72 1.50 0.61
C ASN A 283 -7.30 1.23 1.12
N GLN A 284 -6.69 2.26 1.71
CA GLN A 284 -5.57 2.07 2.62
C GLN A 284 -5.93 1.03 3.69
N ARG A 285 -5.09 0.00 3.81
CA ARG A 285 -5.25 -1.10 4.76
C ARG A 285 -4.84 -0.65 6.17
N GLU A 286 -5.13 -1.51 7.15
CA GLU A 286 -4.84 -1.36 8.59
C GLU A 286 -5.43 -0.15 9.34
N THR A 287 -5.66 1.00 8.70
CA THR A 287 -6.22 2.23 9.30
C THR A 287 -7.56 1.95 9.99
N THR A 288 -7.63 2.27 11.28
CA THR A 288 -8.73 1.89 12.19
C THR A 288 -9.72 3.02 12.41
N VAL A 289 -11.02 2.74 12.24
CA VAL A 289 -12.14 3.62 12.60
C VAL A 289 -13.04 2.94 13.64
N VAL A 290 -13.60 3.73 14.56
CA VAL A 290 -14.66 3.31 15.49
C VAL A 290 -15.76 4.37 15.50
N TRP A 291 -17.02 3.95 15.35
CA TRP A 291 -18.20 4.82 15.29
C TRP A 291 -19.36 4.27 16.12
N ASP A 292 -20.36 5.11 16.39
CA ASP A 292 -21.61 4.70 17.06
C ASP A 292 -22.67 4.29 16.03
N LYS A 293 -23.24 3.10 16.19
CA LYS A 293 -24.16 2.47 15.24
C LYS A 293 -25.55 3.12 15.18
N PHE A 294 -25.91 3.93 16.18
CA PHE A 294 -27.19 4.63 16.27
C PHE A 294 -27.08 6.10 15.83
N THR A 295 -26.01 6.81 16.25
CA THR A 295 -25.79 8.20 15.84
C THR A 295 -25.16 8.31 14.45
N GLY A 296 -24.38 7.30 14.05
CA GLY A 296 -23.55 7.29 12.83
C GLY A 296 -22.34 8.22 12.89
N GLU A 297 -22.00 8.72 14.08
CA GLU A 297 -20.86 9.61 14.30
C GLU A 297 -19.60 8.78 14.64
N PRO A 298 -18.43 9.08 14.06
CA PRO A 298 -17.16 8.56 14.52
C PRO A 298 -16.88 9.01 15.96
N LEU A 299 -16.36 8.09 16.79
CA LEU A 299 -16.06 8.33 18.20
C LEU A 299 -14.61 8.79 18.45
N TYR A 300 -13.80 8.77 17.39
CA TYR A 300 -12.43 9.30 17.36
C TYR A 300 -12.00 9.50 15.90
N ASN A 301 -10.87 10.19 15.67
CA ASN A 301 -10.21 10.21 14.38
C ASN A 301 -9.79 8.80 13.93
N ALA A 302 -9.67 8.57 12.62
CA ALA A 302 -9.09 7.35 12.08
C ALA A 302 -7.60 7.27 12.45
N VAL A 303 -7.17 6.20 13.12
CA VAL A 303 -5.75 5.98 13.46
C VAL A 303 -5.07 5.31 12.28
N VAL A 304 -4.24 6.06 11.56
CA VAL A 304 -3.67 5.66 10.26
C VAL A 304 -2.65 4.54 10.41
N TRP A 305 -2.52 3.67 9.40
CA TRP A 305 -1.58 2.55 9.41
C TRP A 305 -0.14 2.92 9.80
N LEU A 306 0.34 4.10 9.36
CA LEU A 306 1.64 4.72 9.67
C LEU A 306 1.88 5.05 11.16
N ASP A 307 0.83 5.08 11.99
CA ASP A 307 0.86 5.56 13.36
C ASP A 307 1.67 4.65 14.32
N LEU A 308 2.48 5.28 15.18
CA LEU A 308 3.40 4.63 16.10
C LEU A 308 2.97 4.71 17.59
N ARG A 309 1.81 5.31 17.92
CA ARG A 309 1.34 5.49 19.32
C ARG A 309 1.18 4.16 20.07
N THR A 310 0.94 3.09 19.31
CA THR A 310 0.68 1.73 19.79
C THR A 310 1.96 0.99 20.19
N GLN A 311 3.15 1.59 20.10
CA GLN A 311 4.42 0.94 20.42
C GLN A 311 4.46 0.34 21.84
N SER A 312 3.99 1.06 22.86
CA SER A 312 3.90 0.54 24.23
C SER A 312 2.83 -0.55 24.39
N THR A 313 1.73 -0.47 23.62
CA THR A 313 0.70 -1.52 23.54
C THR A 313 1.26 -2.80 22.92
N VAL A 314 2.07 -2.68 21.86
CA VAL A 314 2.81 -3.78 21.23
C VAL A 314 3.79 -4.42 22.20
N GLU A 315 4.58 -3.63 22.94
CA GLU A 315 5.53 -4.13 23.94
C GLU A 315 4.83 -4.86 25.11
N ALA A 316 3.70 -4.32 25.60
CA ALA A 316 2.91 -4.95 26.65
C ALA A 316 2.22 -6.25 26.19
N LEU A 317 1.69 -6.28 24.96
CA LEU A 317 1.10 -7.47 24.36
C LEU A 317 2.16 -8.54 24.05
N ALA A 318 3.35 -8.16 23.60
CA ALA A 318 4.46 -9.09 23.37
C ALA A 318 4.86 -9.83 24.66
N GLN A 319 4.80 -9.17 25.82
CA GLN A 319 5.02 -9.79 27.13
C GLN A 319 3.88 -10.72 27.57
N LYS A 320 2.67 -10.55 27.03
CA LYS A 320 1.51 -11.45 27.28
C LYS A 320 1.49 -12.70 26.41
N ILE A 321 2.34 -12.82 25.37
CA ILE A 321 2.27 -13.93 24.41
C ILE A 321 2.48 -15.29 25.12
N PRO A 322 1.57 -16.28 24.97
CA PRO A 322 1.63 -17.55 25.69
C PRO A 322 2.73 -18.47 25.16
N GLY A 323 3.96 -18.28 25.65
CA GLY A 323 5.10 -19.19 25.51
C GLY A 323 5.76 -19.29 24.12
N ASN A 324 5.04 -18.96 23.05
CA ASN A 324 5.51 -19.05 21.66
C ASN A 324 5.27 -17.72 20.92
N ASN A 325 6.36 -17.03 20.55
CA ASN A 325 6.34 -15.77 19.79
C ASN A 325 5.52 -15.84 18.48
N ASN A 326 5.29 -17.03 17.92
CA ASN A 326 4.50 -17.24 16.72
C ASN A 326 2.98 -17.39 16.95
N PHE A 327 2.44 -17.29 18.18
CA PHE A 327 0.99 -17.48 18.47
C PHE A 327 0.07 -16.71 17.53
N VAL A 328 0.36 -15.42 17.30
CA VAL A 328 -0.42 -14.61 16.34
C VAL A 328 -0.06 -14.97 14.90
N LYS A 329 1.24 -15.08 14.59
CA LYS A 329 1.73 -15.30 13.22
C LYS A 329 1.17 -16.58 12.60
N SER A 330 1.04 -17.67 13.36
CA SER A 330 0.51 -18.95 12.83
C SER A 330 -0.96 -18.87 12.42
N LYS A 331 -1.75 -17.99 13.06
CA LYS A 331 -3.18 -17.78 12.76
C LYS A 331 -3.43 -16.71 11.70
N THR A 332 -2.65 -15.63 11.71
CA THR A 332 -2.92 -14.42 10.91
C THR A 332 -1.96 -14.23 9.73
N GLY A 333 -0.78 -14.86 9.76
CA GLY A 333 0.32 -14.54 8.85
C GLY A 333 1.18 -13.33 9.25
N LEU A 334 0.83 -12.64 10.34
CA LEU A 334 1.39 -11.34 10.72
C LEU A 334 2.23 -11.40 12.02
N PRO A 335 3.34 -10.63 12.12
CA PRO A 335 4.01 -10.36 13.38
C PRO A 335 3.20 -9.36 14.23
N ILE A 336 3.48 -9.26 15.53
CA ILE A 336 2.97 -8.15 16.33
C ILE A 336 3.77 -6.87 16.02
N SER A 337 3.05 -5.82 15.62
CA SER A 337 3.62 -4.55 15.13
C SER A 337 2.60 -3.42 15.29
N THR A 338 3.07 -2.17 15.37
CA THR A 338 2.22 -0.97 15.46
C THR A 338 1.31 -0.79 14.24
N TYR A 339 1.72 -1.37 13.11
CA TYR A 339 1.11 -1.25 11.79
C TYR A 339 -0.38 -1.65 11.77
N PHE A 340 -0.74 -2.78 12.40
CA PHE A 340 -2.03 -3.45 12.20
C PHE A 340 -3.18 -2.97 13.13
N SER A 341 -4.42 -3.32 12.78
CA SER A 341 -5.62 -2.71 13.40
C SER A 341 -5.90 -3.11 14.86
N ALA A 342 -5.62 -4.36 15.28
CA ALA A 342 -5.94 -4.83 16.63
C ALA A 342 -5.23 -4.02 17.73
N VAL A 343 -3.94 -3.68 17.53
CA VAL A 343 -3.19 -2.89 18.53
C VAL A 343 -3.66 -1.43 18.56
N LYS A 344 -4.15 -0.89 17.43
CA LYS A 344 -4.81 0.42 17.35
C LYS A 344 -6.15 0.40 18.08
N LEU A 345 -6.98 -0.62 17.87
CA LEU A 345 -8.27 -0.78 18.55
C LEU A 345 -8.12 -1.00 20.06
N ARG A 346 -7.17 -1.83 20.49
CA ARG A 346 -6.78 -1.97 21.91
C ARG A 346 -6.40 -0.62 22.52
N TRP A 347 -5.52 0.12 21.87
CA TRP A 347 -5.10 1.45 22.34
C TRP A 347 -6.29 2.42 22.47
N LEU A 348 -7.22 2.42 21.50
CA LEU A 348 -8.44 3.22 21.57
C LEU A 348 -9.34 2.82 22.76
N LEU A 349 -9.52 1.52 23.02
CA LEU A 349 -10.28 1.01 24.17
C LEU A 349 -9.64 1.38 25.51
N ASP A 350 -8.31 1.49 25.56
CA ASP A 350 -7.55 1.85 26.77
C ASP A 350 -7.47 3.37 27.02
N ASN A 351 -7.52 4.20 25.97
CA ASN A 351 -7.22 5.64 26.05
C ASN A 351 -8.40 6.56 25.70
N VAL A 352 -9.42 6.08 24.99
CA VAL A 352 -10.57 6.88 24.55
C VAL A 352 -11.83 6.47 25.33
N GLU A 353 -12.08 7.24 26.40
CA GLU A 353 -13.20 7.10 27.33
C GLU A 353 -14.58 6.91 26.65
N GLU A 354 -14.79 7.60 25.53
CA GLU A 354 -16.05 7.56 24.77
C GLU A 354 -16.22 6.25 23.98
N ILE A 355 -15.15 5.72 23.38
CA ILE A 355 -15.12 4.42 22.71
C ILE A 355 -15.37 3.29 23.73
N ARG A 356 -14.70 3.35 24.89
CA ARG A 356 -14.90 2.34 25.95
C ARG A 356 -16.36 2.29 26.42
N LYS A 357 -16.98 3.45 26.66
CA LYS A 357 -18.42 3.54 26.97
C LYS A 357 -19.31 3.04 25.84
N ALA A 358 -18.97 3.35 24.58
CA ALA A 358 -19.74 2.85 23.44
C ALA A 358 -19.66 1.33 23.27
N VAL A 359 -18.58 0.68 23.73
CA VAL A 359 -18.54 -0.78 23.85
C VAL A 359 -19.40 -1.28 25.03
N GLU A 360 -19.29 -0.65 26.20
CA GLU A 360 -20.06 -1.01 27.40
C GLU A 360 -21.60 -0.89 27.21
N ASP A 361 -22.03 0.06 26.39
CA ASP A 361 -23.44 0.34 26.06
C ASP A 361 -24.00 -0.47 24.85
N ASP A 362 -23.20 -1.35 24.22
CA ASP A 362 -23.49 -1.94 22.89
C ASP A 362 -23.89 -0.89 21.81
N ARG A 363 -23.07 0.15 21.66
CA ARG A 363 -23.24 1.20 20.64
C ARG A 363 -22.14 1.20 19.58
N ALA A 364 -20.94 0.74 19.91
CA ALA A 364 -19.77 0.81 19.02
C ALA A 364 -19.85 -0.15 17.83
N MET A 365 -19.31 0.30 16.70
CA MET A 365 -18.87 -0.51 15.56
C MET A 365 -17.41 -0.17 15.27
N PHE A 366 -16.61 -1.20 14.97
CA PHE A 366 -15.24 -1.06 14.46
C PHE A 366 -15.19 -1.38 12.96
N GLY A 367 -14.21 -0.82 12.26
CA GLY A 367 -13.84 -1.27 10.94
C GLY A 367 -12.51 -0.69 10.45
N THR A 368 -11.94 -1.35 9.46
CA THR A 368 -11.04 -0.71 8.49
C THR A 368 -11.84 0.21 7.55
N ILE A 369 -11.14 1.03 6.77
CA ILE A 369 -11.74 2.07 5.93
C ILE A 369 -12.80 1.53 4.96
N ASP A 370 -12.60 0.36 4.36
CA ASP A 370 -13.61 -0.31 3.53
C ASP A 370 -14.94 -0.48 4.26
N SER A 371 -14.90 -0.91 5.52
CA SER A 371 -16.10 -1.18 6.30
C SER A 371 -16.83 0.11 6.68
N TRP A 372 -16.09 1.16 7.04
CA TRP A 372 -16.65 2.50 7.27
C TRP A 372 -17.32 3.05 6.00
N LEU A 373 -16.67 2.90 4.84
CA LEU A 373 -17.19 3.35 3.56
C LEU A 373 -18.42 2.57 3.08
N ILE A 374 -18.38 1.23 3.12
CA ILE A 374 -19.51 0.38 2.71
C ILE A 374 -20.71 0.61 3.63
N TRP A 375 -20.49 0.64 4.95
CA TRP A 375 -21.56 0.93 5.92
C TRP A 375 -22.20 2.28 5.65
N SER A 376 -21.39 3.33 5.47
CA SER A 376 -21.88 4.69 5.20
C SER A 376 -22.63 4.81 3.88
N MET A 377 -22.07 4.29 2.78
CA MET A 377 -22.65 4.41 1.43
C MET A 377 -23.91 3.56 1.24
N THR A 378 -24.09 2.47 2.01
CA THR A 378 -25.29 1.62 1.96
C THR A 378 -26.42 2.06 2.91
N GLY A 379 -26.23 3.17 3.65
CA GLY A 379 -27.30 3.81 4.44
C GLY A 379 -26.90 4.26 5.85
N GLY A 380 -25.71 3.89 6.33
CA GLY A 380 -25.23 4.21 7.68
C GLY A 380 -26.20 3.75 8.77
N LYS A 381 -26.59 4.66 9.68
CA LYS A 381 -27.59 4.37 10.73
C LYS A 381 -28.97 3.97 10.21
N ASN A 382 -29.26 4.20 8.93
CA ASN A 382 -30.54 3.86 8.29
C ASN A 382 -30.51 2.47 7.60
N GLY A 383 -29.74 1.51 8.13
CA GLY A 383 -29.63 0.15 7.60
C GLY A 383 -28.38 -0.14 6.75
N GLY A 384 -27.29 0.59 6.99
CA GLY A 384 -25.98 0.38 6.37
C GLY A 384 -25.37 -0.98 6.73
N VAL A 385 -24.74 -1.60 5.74
CA VAL A 385 -24.18 -2.96 5.81
C VAL A 385 -22.80 -2.91 6.47
N HIS A 386 -22.72 -3.42 7.71
CA HIS A 386 -21.46 -3.53 8.44
C HIS A 386 -20.71 -4.81 8.03
N CYS A 387 -19.87 -4.69 6.99
CA CYS A 387 -19.05 -5.78 6.47
C CYS A 387 -17.64 -5.34 6.08
N THR A 388 -16.74 -6.31 5.89
CA THR A 388 -15.38 -6.14 5.36
C THR A 388 -15.02 -7.33 4.46
N ASP A 389 -14.05 -7.17 3.56
CA ASP A 389 -13.57 -8.27 2.74
C ASP A 389 -12.45 -9.07 3.41
N VAL A 390 -12.21 -10.31 2.97
CA VAL A 390 -11.13 -11.16 3.49
C VAL A 390 -9.73 -10.54 3.39
N THR A 391 -9.45 -9.68 2.41
CA THR A 391 -8.13 -9.04 2.29
C THR A 391 -7.92 -8.01 3.39
N ASN A 392 -8.87 -7.08 3.60
CA ASN A 392 -8.85 -6.13 4.72
C ASN A 392 -8.92 -6.83 6.09
N ALA A 393 -9.80 -7.83 6.26
CA ALA A 393 -9.88 -8.63 7.48
C ALA A 393 -8.53 -9.24 7.86
N SER A 394 -7.78 -9.77 6.87
CA SER A 394 -6.45 -10.35 7.09
C SER A 394 -5.38 -9.37 7.60
N ARG A 395 -5.65 -8.06 7.60
CA ARG A 395 -4.74 -7.01 8.09
C ARG A 395 -5.01 -6.56 9.52
N THR A 396 -6.04 -7.10 10.14
CA THR A 396 -6.47 -6.70 11.49
C THR A 396 -5.64 -7.31 12.62
N MET A 397 -5.02 -8.48 12.40
CA MET A 397 -4.57 -9.44 13.43
C MET A 397 -5.68 -10.11 14.27
N LEU A 398 -6.97 -9.94 13.93
CA LEU A 398 -8.10 -10.65 14.56
C LEU A 398 -8.63 -11.82 13.70
N PHE A 399 -8.26 -11.82 12.42
CA PHE A 399 -8.71 -12.78 11.42
C PHE A 399 -7.82 -14.02 11.35
N ASN A 400 -8.43 -15.21 11.35
CA ASN A 400 -7.72 -16.45 11.08
C ASN A 400 -7.68 -16.70 9.57
N ILE A 401 -6.49 -16.63 8.96
CA ILE A 401 -6.35 -16.77 7.50
C ILE A 401 -6.68 -18.18 6.99
N HIS A 402 -6.80 -19.18 7.86
CA HIS A 402 -7.09 -20.57 7.47
C HIS A 402 -8.58 -20.89 7.48
N THR A 403 -9.33 -20.39 8.48
CA THR A 403 -10.80 -20.56 8.55
C THR A 403 -11.55 -19.49 7.77
N LEU A 404 -10.90 -18.34 7.53
CA LEU A 404 -11.49 -17.12 6.97
C LEU A 404 -12.58 -16.49 7.88
N GLU A 405 -12.39 -16.58 9.20
CA GLU A 405 -13.30 -16.06 10.23
C GLU A 405 -12.56 -15.22 11.28
N TRP A 406 -13.30 -14.48 12.11
CA TRP A 406 -12.75 -13.84 13.32
C TRP A 406 -12.39 -14.91 14.35
N ASP A 407 -11.17 -14.86 14.88
CA ASP A 407 -10.65 -15.88 15.79
C ASP A 407 -10.93 -15.52 17.26
N PRO A 408 -11.74 -16.30 18.01
CA PRO A 408 -12.10 -15.95 19.38
C PRO A 408 -10.89 -15.87 20.33
N GLU A 409 -9.82 -16.64 20.10
CA GLU A 409 -8.61 -16.59 20.94
C GLU A 409 -7.77 -15.35 20.65
N LEU A 410 -7.73 -14.88 19.40
CA LEU A 410 -7.09 -13.59 19.06
C LEU A 410 -7.90 -12.42 19.65
N CYS A 411 -9.22 -12.42 19.47
CA CYS A 411 -10.10 -11.43 20.08
C CYS A 411 -9.94 -11.38 21.60
N GLN A 412 -9.89 -12.54 22.28
CA GLN A 412 -9.60 -12.63 23.71
C GLN A 412 -8.19 -12.13 24.07
N PHE A 413 -7.16 -12.47 23.30
CA PHE A 413 -5.77 -12.05 23.54
C PHE A 413 -5.57 -10.54 23.42
N PHE A 414 -6.24 -9.89 22.45
CA PHE A 414 -6.26 -8.44 22.32
C PHE A 414 -7.35 -7.77 23.18
N GLU A 415 -8.10 -8.52 23.99
CA GLU A 415 -9.17 -8.03 24.86
C GLU A 415 -10.24 -7.20 24.09
N ILE A 416 -10.53 -7.61 22.85
CA ILE A 416 -11.46 -6.98 21.91
C ILE A 416 -12.75 -7.82 21.82
N PRO A 417 -13.94 -7.21 22.02
CA PRO A 417 -15.22 -7.90 21.83
C PRO A 417 -15.44 -8.24 20.35
N MET A 418 -16.11 -9.37 20.07
CA MET A 418 -16.42 -9.80 18.71
C MET A 418 -17.65 -9.08 18.14
N GLU A 419 -18.50 -8.56 19.03
CA GLU A 419 -19.79 -7.92 18.77
C GLU A 419 -19.66 -6.61 17.96
N ILE A 420 -18.49 -5.95 18.02
CA ILE A 420 -18.20 -4.72 17.28
C ILE A 420 -17.53 -4.96 15.92
N LEU A 421 -17.24 -6.23 15.57
CA LEU A 421 -16.49 -6.57 14.35
C LEU A 421 -17.43 -6.71 13.13
N PRO A 422 -17.01 -6.25 11.94
CA PRO A 422 -17.83 -6.33 10.74
C PRO A 422 -18.00 -7.77 10.24
N SER A 423 -19.13 -8.04 9.56
CA SER A 423 -19.35 -9.32 8.89
C SER A 423 -18.33 -9.55 7.77
N ILE A 424 -17.66 -10.71 7.75
CA ILE A 424 -16.62 -11.00 6.75
C ILE A 424 -17.26 -11.53 5.48
N ARG A 425 -16.81 -11.04 4.33
CA ARG A 425 -17.30 -11.39 3.00
C ARG A 425 -16.16 -11.63 2.02
N SER A 426 -16.49 -12.21 0.86
CA SER A 426 -15.54 -12.33 -0.25
C SER A 426 -15.26 -10.95 -0.86
N SER A 427 -14.21 -10.84 -1.67
CA SER A 427 -13.76 -9.59 -2.30
C SER A 427 -14.58 -9.19 -3.54
N SER A 428 -15.52 -10.04 -3.98
CA SER A 428 -16.34 -9.87 -5.19
C SER A 428 -17.74 -10.48 -4.96
N GLU A 429 -18.60 -9.73 -4.29
CA GLU A 429 -20.00 -10.07 -4.05
C GLU A 429 -20.81 -8.78 -3.77
N ILE A 430 -22.12 -8.78 -4.03
CA ILE A 430 -22.96 -7.62 -3.74
C ILE A 430 -23.09 -7.44 -2.21
N TYR A 431 -22.41 -6.44 -1.67
CA TYR A 431 -22.49 -6.06 -0.25
C TYR A 431 -23.83 -5.38 0.05
N GLY A 432 -24.21 -4.45 -0.82
CA GLY A 432 -25.45 -3.66 -0.76
C GLY A 432 -25.53 -2.68 -1.93
N LEU A 433 -26.60 -1.88 -1.97
CA LEU A 433 -26.75 -0.81 -2.95
C LEU A 433 -26.36 0.53 -2.33
N MET A 434 -25.71 1.41 -3.10
CA MET A 434 -25.48 2.79 -2.70
C MET A 434 -26.82 3.52 -2.46
N LYS A 435 -26.86 4.41 -1.46
CA LYS A 435 -28.10 5.08 -0.98
C LYS A 435 -28.10 6.61 -1.09
N ALA A 436 -27.20 7.19 -1.89
CA ALA A 436 -27.04 8.63 -2.00
C ALA A 436 -26.32 9.03 -3.31
N GLY A 437 -26.42 10.32 -3.66
CA GLY A 437 -25.68 10.93 -4.76
C GLY A 437 -26.11 10.46 -6.16
N ALA A 438 -25.25 10.72 -7.14
CA ALA A 438 -25.52 10.45 -8.56
C ALA A 438 -25.61 8.95 -8.94
N LEU A 439 -25.26 8.04 -8.02
CA LEU A 439 -25.21 6.58 -8.23
C LEU A 439 -26.10 5.82 -7.24
N ASP A 440 -27.16 6.45 -6.72
CA ASP A 440 -28.18 5.77 -5.90
C ASP A 440 -28.72 4.50 -6.60
N GLY A 441 -28.82 3.41 -5.85
CA GLY A 441 -29.23 2.10 -6.36
C GLY A 441 -28.14 1.28 -7.05
N VAL A 442 -26.94 1.82 -7.34
CA VAL A 442 -25.84 1.05 -7.94
C VAL A 442 -25.23 0.07 -6.90
N PRO A 443 -24.98 -1.21 -7.24
CA PRO A 443 -24.46 -2.20 -6.30
C PRO A 443 -22.98 -1.98 -5.99
N ILE A 444 -22.67 -1.81 -4.71
CA ILE A 444 -21.30 -1.90 -4.19
C ILE A 444 -20.97 -3.39 -4.10
N SER A 445 -19.98 -3.83 -4.88
CA SER A 445 -19.87 -5.24 -5.27
C SER A 445 -18.43 -5.78 -5.39
N GLY A 446 -17.42 -4.93 -5.28
CA GLY A 446 -16.01 -5.32 -5.15
C GLY A 446 -15.38 -4.61 -3.96
N CYS A 447 -14.57 -5.32 -3.17
CA CYS A 447 -13.86 -4.74 -2.03
C CYS A 447 -12.51 -5.43 -1.88
N LEU A 448 -11.42 -4.67 -1.92
CA LEU A 448 -10.05 -5.15 -1.84
C LEU A 448 -9.18 -4.09 -1.16
N GLY A 449 -8.37 -4.47 -0.18
CA GLY A 449 -7.35 -3.57 0.35
C GLY A 449 -6.34 -3.16 -0.74
N ASP A 450 -5.86 -1.91 -0.71
CA ASP A 450 -5.11 -1.24 -1.80
C ASP A 450 -4.07 -2.12 -2.52
N GLN A 451 -3.19 -2.79 -1.77
CA GLN A 451 -2.13 -3.61 -2.37
C GLN A 451 -2.65 -4.91 -3.00
N SER A 452 -3.73 -5.48 -2.46
CA SER A 452 -4.46 -6.61 -3.04
C SER A 452 -5.27 -6.19 -4.27
N ALA A 453 -5.84 -4.98 -4.27
CA ALA A 453 -6.49 -4.40 -5.44
C ALA A 453 -5.50 -4.22 -6.59
N ALA A 454 -4.31 -3.66 -6.33
CA ALA A 454 -3.25 -3.55 -7.35
C ALA A 454 -2.79 -4.93 -7.88
N LEU A 455 -2.78 -5.98 -7.05
CA LEU A 455 -2.48 -7.36 -7.47
C LEU A 455 -3.53 -7.91 -8.45
N VAL A 456 -4.82 -7.68 -8.20
CA VAL A 456 -5.92 -8.03 -9.11
C VAL A 456 -5.87 -7.20 -10.39
N GLY A 457 -5.62 -5.89 -10.30
CA GLY A 457 -5.56 -4.97 -11.44
C GLY A 457 -4.37 -5.21 -12.38
N GLN A 458 -3.28 -5.80 -11.89
CA GLN A 458 -2.13 -6.26 -12.69
C GLN A 458 -2.35 -7.67 -13.29
N MET A 459 -3.48 -8.33 -13.01
CA MET A 459 -3.80 -9.70 -13.42
C MET A 459 -2.79 -10.75 -12.88
N CYS A 460 -2.29 -10.56 -11.66
CA CYS A 460 -1.49 -11.55 -10.93
C CYS A 460 -2.39 -12.71 -10.42
N PHE A 461 -3.02 -13.46 -11.32
CA PHE A 461 -3.94 -14.55 -10.96
C PHE A 461 -3.28 -15.93 -10.86
N GLN A 462 -2.05 -16.09 -11.36
CA GLN A 462 -1.28 -17.33 -11.35
C GLN A 462 -0.21 -17.32 -10.25
N ASN A 463 0.10 -18.51 -9.72
CA ASN A 463 1.12 -18.70 -8.69
C ASN A 463 2.49 -18.19 -9.18
N GLY A 464 3.18 -17.40 -8.36
CA GLY A 464 4.48 -16.84 -8.68
C GLY A 464 4.44 -15.62 -9.62
N GLN A 465 3.27 -15.05 -9.92
CA GLN A 465 3.18 -13.67 -10.40
C GLN A 465 3.28 -12.71 -9.22
N ALA A 466 4.00 -11.59 -9.40
CA ALA A 466 4.13 -10.55 -8.39
C ALA A 466 4.11 -9.15 -9.01
N LYS A 467 3.60 -8.20 -8.22
CA LYS A 467 3.63 -6.76 -8.53
C LYS A 467 4.31 -5.96 -7.42
N ASN A 468 4.97 -4.87 -7.78
CA ASN A 468 5.51 -3.87 -6.85
C ASN A 468 4.92 -2.48 -7.07
N THR A 469 4.33 -1.91 -6.02
CA THR A 469 3.76 -0.55 -6.04
C THR A 469 4.75 0.46 -5.49
N TYR A 470 5.26 1.37 -6.33
CA TYR A 470 6.26 2.38 -5.97
C TYR A 470 5.59 3.71 -5.57
N GLY A 471 5.26 3.84 -4.28
CA GLY A 471 4.75 5.06 -3.66
C GLY A 471 5.78 5.73 -2.73
N THR A 472 5.31 6.22 -1.58
CA THR A 472 6.19 6.72 -0.50
C THR A 472 7.16 5.63 -0.02
N GLY A 473 6.65 4.41 0.13
CA GLY A 473 7.39 3.16 0.21
C GLY A 473 7.10 2.27 -1.01
N CYS A 474 7.76 1.11 -1.09
CA CYS A 474 7.41 0.04 -2.03
C CYS A 474 6.62 -1.07 -1.32
N PHE A 475 5.65 -1.66 -2.01
CA PHE A 475 4.89 -2.83 -1.54
C PHE A 475 4.87 -3.91 -2.62
N LEU A 476 5.71 -4.94 -2.41
CA LEU A 476 5.83 -6.11 -3.27
C LEU A 476 4.87 -7.19 -2.75
N LEU A 477 3.97 -7.68 -3.60
CA LEU A 477 3.08 -8.81 -3.31
C LEU A 477 3.28 -9.90 -4.37
N CYS A 478 3.44 -11.15 -3.95
CA CYS A 478 3.58 -12.32 -4.81
C CYS A 478 2.47 -13.34 -4.52
N ASN A 479 1.70 -13.73 -5.54
CA ASN A 479 0.57 -14.66 -5.41
C ASN A 479 1.08 -16.09 -5.17
N THR A 480 0.66 -16.72 -4.07
CA THR A 480 1.03 -18.10 -3.69
C THR A 480 -0.07 -19.12 -3.99
N GLY A 481 -1.11 -18.71 -4.71
CA GLY A 481 -2.29 -19.50 -5.02
C GLY A 481 -3.10 -19.85 -3.77
N GLN A 482 -3.74 -21.01 -3.78
CA GLN A 482 -4.60 -21.48 -2.68
C GLN A 482 -3.80 -21.97 -1.44
N LYS A 483 -2.47 -21.81 -1.42
CA LYS A 483 -1.62 -22.21 -0.29
C LYS A 483 -1.12 -20.98 0.46
N SER A 484 -1.43 -20.89 1.75
CA SER A 484 -0.78 -19.95 2.66
C SER A 484 0.69 -20.35 2.85
N VAL A 485 1.62 -19.58 2.29
CA VAL A 485 3.06 -19.77 2.50
C VAL A 485 3.49 -18.91 3.69
N PHE A 486 4.05 -19.52 4.73
CA PHE A 486 4.67 -18.79 5.84
C PHE A 486 6.12 -18.48 5.53
N SER A 487 6.51 -17.22 5.74
CA SER A 487 7.89 -16.77 5.51
C SER A 487 8.78 -17.00 6.73
N ASP A 488 9.94 -17.63 6.51
CA ASP A 488 11.04 -17.66 7.47
C ASP A 488 12.01 -16.48 7.29
N HIS A 489 11.86 -15.73 6.19
CA HIS A 489 12.68 -14.56 5.81
C HIS A 489 12.05 -13.20 6.19
N GLY A 490 11.08 -13.20 7.10
CA GLY A 490 10.49 -11.97 7.66
C GLY A 490 9.44 -11.28 6.80
N LEU A 491 8.90 -11.94 5.77
CA LEU A 491 7.76 -11.44 5.00
C LEU A 491 6.43 -11.69 5.74
N LEU A 492 5.39 -10.98 5.32
CA LEU A 492 4.01 -11.19 5.78
C LEU A 492 3.34 -12.27 4.92
N THR A 493 2.53 -13.13 5.54
CA THR A 493 1.54 -13.95 4.83
C THR A 493 0.20 -13.26 4.90
N THR A 494 -0.52 -13.12 3.79
CA THR A 494 -1.79 -12.38 3.73
C THR A 494 -2.75 -13.01 2.73
N VAL A 495 -4.04 -12.63 2.79
CA VAL A 495 -4.99 -13.01 1.73
C VAL A 495 -4.77 -12.09 0.53
N ALA A 496 -4.57 -12.69 -0.65
CA ALA A 496 -4.44 -11.95 -1.91
C ALA A 496 -5.80 -11.44 -2.38
N TYR A 497 -6.80 -12.31 -2.46
CA TYR A 497 -8.19 -12.03 -2.84
C TYR A 497 -9.06 -13.27 -2.65
N LYS A 498 -10.39 -13.09 -2.60
CA LYS A 498 -11.36 -14.16 -2.83
C LYS A 498 -12.47 -13.64 -3.76
N LEU A 499 -12.38 -13.95 -5.05
CA LEU A 499 -13.23 -13.33 -6.08
C LEU A 499 -14.58 -14.05 -6.25
N GLY A 500 -15.35 -14.12 -5.15
CA GLY A 500 -16.69 -14.72 -5.09
C GLY A 500 -16.89 -15.58 -3.83
N ARG A 501 -18.12 -15.65 -3.33
CA ARG A 501 -18.47 -16.37 -2.08
C ARG A 501 -17.99 -17.82 -2.06
N ASP A 502 -18.24 -18.55 -3.13
CA ASP A 502 -17.94 -19.99 -3.26
C ASP A 502 -16.70 -20.27 -4.14
N LYS A 503 -15.93 -19.21 -4.47
CA LYS A 503 -14.61 -19.35 -5.11
C LYS A 503 -13.52 -19.61 -4.07
N PRO A 504 -12.43 -20.31 -4.44
CA PRO A 504 -11.30 -20.50 -3.54
C PRO A 504 -10.64 -19.16 -3.19
N VAL A 505 -10.09 -19.08 -1.98
CA VAL A 505 -9.22 -17.97 -1.56
C VAL A 505 -7.83 -18.14 -2.19
N CYS A 506 -7.21 -17.04 -2.58
CA CYS A 506 -5.79 -16.98 -2.92
C CYS A 506 -5.03 -16.20 -1.85
N TYR A 507 -3.79 -16.60 -1.59
CA TYR A 507 -2.88 -15.97 -0.63
C TYR A 507 -1.73 -15.26 -1.34
N ALA A 508 -1.06 -14.37 -0.63
CA ALA A 508 0.18 -13.76 -1.06
C ALA A 508 1.23 -13.77 0.05
N LEU A 509 2.49 -13.76 -0.36
CA LEU A 509 3.55 -13.15 0.44
C LEU A 509 3.60 -11.66 0.14
N GLU A 510 3.79 -10.85 1.18
CA GLU A 510 3.96 -9.40 1.10
C GLU A 510 5.24 -8.97 1.81
N GLY A 511 5.98 -8.06 1.18
CA GLY A 511 7.07 -7.34 1.83
C GLY A 511 7.06 -5.87 1.46
N SER A 512 7.43 -5.03 2.42
CA SER A 512 7.38 -3.57 2.31
C SER A 512 8.74 -2.91 2.52
N VAL A 513 9.05 -1.94 1.66
CA VAL A 513 10.18 -1.01 1.81
C VAL A 513 9.60 0.32 2.26
N ALA A 514 9.71 0.69 3.53
CA ALA A 514 9.07 1.93 4.02
C ALA A 514 9.57 3.21 3.33
N ILE A 515 10.85 3.23 2.90
CA ILE A 515 11.49 4.40 2.29
C ILE A 515 11.83 4.13 0.82
N ALA A 516 10.91 4.48 -0.08
CA ALA A 516 11.09 4.50 -1.54
C ALA A 516 10.99 5.94 -2.06
N GLY A 517 9.81 6.41 -2.50
CA GLY A 517 9.60 7.80 -2.92
C GLY A 517 9.90 8.83 -1.82
N ALA A 518 9.89 8.40 -0.55
CA ALA A 518 10.40 9.18 0.58
C ALA A 518 11.89 9.58 0.42
N VAL A 519 12.78 8.76 -0.16
CA VAL A 519 14.18 9.16 -0.38
C VAL A 519 14.29 10.28 -1.41
N ILE A 520 13.44 10.23 -2.44
CA ILE A 520 13.39 11.23 -3.52
C ILE A 520 12.89 12.58 -2.99
N ARG A 521 11.84 12.55 -2.14
CA ARG A 521 11.37 13.75 -1.43
C ARG A 521 12.44 14.31 -0.48
N TRP A 522 13.08 13.46 0.32
CA TRP A 522 14.14 13.89 1.25
C TRP A 522 15.35 14.54 0.55
N LEU A 523 15.80 14.00 -0.59
CA LEU A 523 16.87 14.61 -1.39
C LEU A 523 16.50 16.00 -1.91
N ARG A 524 15.22 16.23 -2.23
CA ARG A 524 14.67 17.51 -2.69
C ARG A 524 14.48 18.49 -1.52
N ASP A 525 13.73 18.09 -0.51
CA ASP A 525 13.22 18.95 0.56
C ASP A 525 14.24 19.19 1.69
N ASN A 526 15.07 18.20 2.02
CA ASN A 526 16.02 18.27 3.14
C ASN A 526 17.47 18.54 2.71
N LEU A 527 17.91 18.01 1.57
CA LEU A 527 19.28 18.23 1.06
C LEU A 527 19.38 19.25 -0.10
N GLY A 528 18.27 19.67 -0.71
CA GLY A 528 18.29 20.63 -1.83
C GLY A 528 19.04 20.14 -3.07
N ILE A 529 19.26 18.83 -3.21
CA ILE A 529 19.98 18.21 -4.33
C ILE A 529 19.21 18.37 -5.64
N ALA A 530 17.89 18.45 -5.57
CA ALA A 530 16.96 18.66 -6.67
C ALA A 530 15.86 19.65 -6.26
N LYS A 531 15.23 20.31 -7.23
CA LYS A 531 14.10 21.24 -7.02
C LYS A 531 12.75 20.59 -7.25
N SER A 532 12.68 19.57 -8.10
CA SER A 532 11.51 18.70 -8.30
C SER A 532 11.94 17.23 -8.31
N SER A 533 10.98 16.32 -8.15
CA SER A 533 11.25 14.88 -8.21
C SER A 533 11.80 14.47 -9.58
N ASP A 534 11.35 15.11 -10.66
CA ASP A 534 11.79 14.87 -12.06
C ASP A 534 13.18 15.46 -12.37
N GLU A 535 13.77 16.27 -11.49
CA GLU A 535 15.19 16.63 -11.60
C GLU A 535 16.08 15.45 -11.18
N ILE A 536 15.66 14.58 -10.24
CA ILE A 536 16.43 13.41 -9.79
C ILE A 536 16.70 12.42 -10.93
N GLU A 537 15.75 12.21 -11.85
CA GLU A 537 15.97 11.38 -13.04
C GLU A 537 17.05 11.96 -13.95
N LYS A 538 17.02 13.27 -14.21
CA LYS A 538 18.00 13.97 -15.06
C LYS A 538 19.39 13.94 -14.44
N LEU A 539 19.48 14.18 -13.13
CA LEU A 539 20.74 14.09 -12.37
C LEU A 539 21.32 12.68 -12.40
N ALA A 540 20.51 11.64 -12.28
CA ALA A 540 20.97 10.26 -12.44
C ALA A 540 21.44 9.98 -13.88
N GLN A 541 20.67 10.43 -14.89
CA GLN A 541 20.99 10.26 -16.31
C GLN A 541 22.31 10.94 -16.72
N GLU A 542 22.69 12.05 -16.10
CA GLU A 542 23.97 12.75 -16.35
C GLU A 542 25.22 11.94 -15.97
N VAL A 543 25.12 10.96 -15.05
CA VAL A 543 26.27 10.12 -14.62
C VAL A 543 26.19 8.67 -15.07
N GLY A 544 24.99 8.11 -15.26
CA GLY A 544 24.77 6.74 -15.75
C GLY A 544 25.19 5.61 -14.79
N THR A 545 25.92 5.90 -13.72
CA THR A 545 26.24 4.98 -12.63
C THR A 545 26.56 5.75 -11.34
N SER A 546 26.43 5.09 -10.19
CA SER A 546 26.78 5.62 -8.87
C SER A 546 28.29 5.75 -8.63
N TYR A 547 29.13 5.15 -9.49
CA TYR A 547 30.60 5.09 -9.35
C TYR A 547 31.06 4.59 -7.95
N GLY A 548 30.29 3.69 -7.33
CA GLY A 548 30.59 3.11 -6.01
C GLY A 548 30.03 3.90 -4.82
N CYS A 549 29.27 4.97 -5.05
CA CYS A 549 28.43 5.61 -4.04
C CYS A 549 27.23 4.69 -3.70
N TYR A 550 27.06 4.28 -2.45
CA TYR A 550 25.91 3.48 -2.01
C TYR A 550 25.11 4.25 -0.96
N PHE A 551 23.79 4.22 -1.10
CA PHE A 551 22.82 4.78 -0.15
C PHE A 551 22.04 3.62 0.49
N VAL A 552 21.90 3.62 1.81
CA VAL A 552 20.91 2.83 2.54
C VAL A 552 19.92 3.82 3.15
N PRO A 553 18.66 3.90 2.69
CA PRO A 553 17.73 4.97 3.08
C PRO A 553 16.92 4.63 4.35
N ALA A 554 17.56 4.02 5.35
CA ALA A 554 16.94 3.55 6.59
C ALA A 554 16.55 4.69 7.57
N PHE A 555 15.73 5.65 7.13
CA PHE A 555 15.38 6.83 7.94
C PHE A 555 14.59 6.48 9.21
N SER A 556 13.77 5.44 9.16
CA SER A 556 12.92 4.94 10.24
C SER A 556 13.26 3.48 10.62
N GLY A 557 14.53 3.07 10.47
CA GLY A 557 14.94 1.67 10.53
C GLY A 557 14.82 0.93 9.20
N LEU A 558 15.10 -0.38 9.21
CA LEU A 558 14.92 -1.30 8.09
C LEU A 558 13.73 -2.25 8.36
N TYR A 559 12.92 -2.47 7.34
CA TYR A 559 11.73 -3.33 7.39
C TYR A 559 12.10 -4.76 6.94
N ALA A 560 11.18 -5.54 6.37
CA ALA A 560 11.50 -6.86 5.84
C ALA A 560 12.66 -6.79 4.80
N PRO A 561 13.61 -7.74 4.80
CA PRO A 561 13.67 -8.93 5.64
C PRO A 561 14.27 -8.70 7.05
N TYR A 562 14.87 -7.54 7.33
CA TYR A 562 15.72 -7.33 8.50
C TYR A 562 15.01 -6.99 9.81
N TRP A 563 13.92 -6.22 9.75
CA TRP A 563 13.19 -5.73 10.94
C TRP A 563 14.08 -5.09 12.01
N GLU A 564 14.97 -4.18 11.57
CA GLU A 564 16.01 -3.57 12.41
C GLU A 564 15.69 -2.08 12.68
N PRO A 565 15.01 -1.74 13.78
CA PRO A 565 14.62 -0.36 14.12
C PRO A 565 15.80 0.52 14.55
N SER A 566 16.96 -0.06 14.89
CA SER A 566 18.18 0.71 15.18
C SER A 566 18.90 1.20 13.93
N ALA A 567 18.55 0.68 12.74
CA ALA A 567 19.21 1.07 11.50
C ALA A 567 18.98 2.55 11.17
N ARG A 568 20.00 3.25 10.66
CA ARG A 568 19.89 4.66 10.24
C ARG A 568 20.44 4.90 8.84
N GLY A 569 19.91 5.92 8.18
CA GLY A 569 20.26 6.23 6.79
C GLY A 569 21.75 6.58 6.63
N ILE A 570 22.44 5.92 5.70
CA ILE A 570 23.86 6.19 5.40
C ILE A 570 24.10 6.40 3.90
N ILE A 571 25.09 7.23 3.58
CA ILE A 571 25.68 7.34 2.25
C ILE A 571 27.17 7.04 2.40
N CYS A 572 27.69 6.08 1.63
CA CYS A 572 29.07 5.62 1.73
C CYS A 572 29.71 5.37 0.36
N GLY A 573 31.04 5.16 0.32
CA GLY A 573 31.79 5.03 -0.94
C GLY A 573 32.09 6.36 -1.65
N LEU A 574 31.92 7.49 -0.95
CA LEU A 574 32.23 8.81 -1.47
C LEU A 574 33.73 8.98 -1.76
N THR A 575 34.04 9.64 -2.88
CA THR A 575 35.40 10.00 -3.30
C THR A 575 35.44 11.48 -3.72
N GLN A 576 36.63 12.02 -4.03
CA GLN A 576 36.76 13.39 -4.58
C GLN A 576 36.08 13.60 -5.94
N PHE A 577 35.70 12.51 -6.64
CA PHE A 577 34.94 12.58 -7.89
C PHE A 577 33.41 12.61 -7.65
N THR A 578 32.94 12.16 -6.49
CA THR A 578 31.52 12.01 -6.20
C THR A 578 30.84 13.37 -6.02
N ASN A 579 29.66 13.52 -6.59
CA ASN A 579 28.89 14.78 -6.60
C ASN A 579 27.38 14.50 -6.46
N LYS A 580 26.53 15.54 -6.50
CA LYS A 580 25.07 15.40 -6.28
C LYS A 580 24.38 14.42 -7.23
N ASN A 581 24.87 14.28 -8.46
CA ASN A 581 24.32 13.40 -9.49
C ASN A 581 24.49 11.92 -9.12
N HIS A 582 25.67 11.57 -8.59
CA HIS A 582 25.97 10.23 -8.08
C HIS A 582 25.09 9.85 -6.89
N ILE A 583 24.78 10.81 -6.01
CA ILE A 583 23.88 10.60 -4.88
C ILE A 583 22.44 10.41 -5.35
N ALA A 584 21.99 11.19 -6.34
CA ALA A 584 20.69 11.01 -6.99
C ALA A 584 20.56 9.61 -7.66
N PHE A 585 21.61 9.16 -8.36
CA PHE A 585 21.66 7.81 -8.93
C PHE A 585 21.62 6.72 -7.84
N ALA A 586 22.49 6.82 -6.83
CA ALA A 586 22.60 5.84 -5.73
C ALA A 586 21.29 5.72 -4.92
N ALA A 587 20.47 6.78 -4.87
CA ALA A 587 19.17 6.75 -4.23
C ALA A 587 18.12 5.96 -5.05
N LEU A 588 18.14 6.05 -6.38
CA LEU A 588 17.31 5.19 -7.24
C LEU A 588 17.78 3.73 -7.14
N GLU A 589 19.10 3.51 -7.23
CA GLU A 589 19.73 2.18 -7.12
C GLU A 589 19.39 1.51 -5.77
N ALA A 590 19.34 2.27 -4.67
CA ALA A 590 18.94 1.79 -3.35
C ALA A 590 17.47 1.31 -3.25
N VAL A 591 16.54 1.91 -4.00
CA VAL A 591 15.16 1.42 -4.08
C VAL A 591 15.11 0.09 -4.87
N CYS A 592 15.94 -0.03 -5.91
CA CYS A 592 16.05 -1.28 -6.67
C CYS A 592 16.67 -2.43 -5.87
N PHE A 593 17.70 -2.16 -5.05
CA PHE A 593 18.31 -3.16 -4.17
C PHE A 593 17.35 -3.65 -3.06
N GLN A 594 16.65 -2.74 -2.38
CA GLN A 594 15.65 -3.12 -1.37
C GLN A 594 14.50 -3.94 -1.99
N THR A 595 14.08 -3.61 -3.22
CA THR A 595 13.10 -4.41 -3.96
C THR A 595 13.63 -5.81 -4.29
N ARG A 596 14.88 -5.94 -4.77
CA ARG A 596 15.53 -7.24 -5.01
C ARG A 596 15.60 -8.08 -3.75
N GLU A 597 15.93 -7.46 -2.62
CA GLU A 597 16.13 -8.18 -1.36
C GLU A 597 14.84 -8.82 -0.81
N ILE A 598 13.70 -8.15 -0.98
CA ILE A 598 12.38 -8.72 -0.68
C ILE A 598 12.02 -9.80 -1.72
N LEU A 599 12.35 -9.60 -2.99
CA LEU A 599 12.09 -10.57 -4.06
C LEU A 599 12.94 -11.86 -3.89
N ASP A 600 14.19 -11.73 -3.44
CA ASP A 600 15.08 -12.82 -3.03
C ASP A 600 14.52 -13.60 -1.84
N ALA A 601 13.85 -12.94 -0.90
CA ALA A 601 13.16 -13.59 0.22
C ALA A 601 11.92 -14.35 -0.28
N MET A 602 11.09 -13.72 -1.13
CA MET A 602 9.92 -14.35 -1.74
C MET A 602 10.28 -15.60 -2.56
N ASN A 603 11.32 -15.54 -3.39
CA ASN A 603 11.80 -16.69 -4.16
C ASN A 603 12.20 -17.88 -3.26
N LYS A 604 12.76 -17.63 -2.06
CA LYS A 604 13.15 -18.67 -1.10
C LYS A 604 11.95 -19.27 -0.37
N ASP A 605 11.01 -18.44 0.06
CA ASP A 605 9.82 -18.89 0.80
C ASP A 605 8.79 -19.58 -0.12
N CYS A 606 8.57 -19.05 -1.34
CA CYS A 606 7.66 -19.65 -2.33
C CYS A 606 8.25 -20.88 -3.03
N GLY A 607 9.56 -20.92 -3.25
CA GLY A 607 10.21 -21.93 -4.09
C GLY A 607 9.91 -21.81 -5.59
N ILE A 608 9.23 -20.75 -6.02
CA ILE A 608 8.90 -20.43 -7.41
C ILE A 608 9.67 -19.17 -7.82
N PRO A 609 10.60 -19.23 -8.79
CA PRO A 609 11.32 -18.06 -9.24
C PRO A 609 10.43 -17.17 -10.12
N LEU A 610 10.39 -15.88 -9.80
CA LEU A 610 9.69 -14.85 -10.57
C LEU A 610 10.26 -14.71 -11.99
N SER A 611 9.37 -14.77 -13.01
CA SER A 611 9.75 -14.70 -14.43
C SER A 611 9.81 -13.27 -14.99
N HIS A 612 9.12 -12.34 -14.33
CA HIS A 612 9.10 -10.90 -14.59
C HIS A 612 8.48 -10.21 -13.36
N LEU A 613 8.70 -8.90 -13.21
CA LEU A 613 8.08 -8.09 -12.17
C LEU A 613 7.10 -7.09 -12.79
N GLN A 614 5.83 -7.14 -12.40
CA GLN A 614 4.86 -6.10 -12.75
C GLN A 614 5.01 -4.91 -11.80
N VAL A 615 4.83 -3.68 -12.30
CA VAL A 615 5.09 -2.46 -11.51
C VAL A 615 4.04 -1.37 -11.73
N ASP A 616 3.71 -0.65 -10.66
CA ASP A 616 2.80 0.51 -10.68
C ASP A 616 3.18 1.55 -9.61
N GLY A 617 2.39 2.62 -9.49
CA GLY A 617 2.69 3.74 -8.61
C GLY A 617 3.61 4.80 -9.23
N GLY A 618 3.65 5.98 -8.60
CA GLY A 618 4.17 7.21 -9.20
C GLY A 618 5.64 7.19 -9.62
N MET A 619 6.51 6.42 -8.95
CA MET A 619 7.93 6.37 -9.33
C MET A 619 8.18 5.64 -10.66
N THR A 620 7.23 4.82 -11.14
CA THR A 620 7.37 4.08 -12.41
C THR A 620 7.41 4.98 -13.65
N ASN A 621 7.15 6.29 -13.49
CA ASN A 621 7.35 7.28 -14.55
C ASN A 621 8.83 7.63 -14.79
N ASN A 622 9.71 7.36 -13.82
CA ASN A 622 11.16 7.49 -13.96
C ASN A 622 11.70 6.25 -14.71
N LYS A 623 12.13 6.42 -15.96
CA LYS A 623 12.61 5.33 -16.81
C LYS A 623 13.98 4.81 -16.39
N ILE A 624 14.82 5.66 -15.79
CA ILE A 624 16.09 5.23 -15.19
C ILE A 624 15.85 4.26 -14.04
N LEU A 625 14.84 4.50 -13.19
CA LEU A 625 14.45 3.58 -12.11
C LEU A 625 13.93 2.25 -12.66
N MET A 626 13.09 2.26 -13.70
CA MET A 626 12.55 1.03 -14.29
C MET A 626 13.63 0.18 -14.96
N GLN A 627 14.57 0.80 -15.68
CA GLN A 627 15.71 0.09 -16.24
C GLN A 627 16.64 -0.44 -15.14
N LEU A 628 16.98 0.38 -14.13
CA LEU A 628 17.76 -0.07 -12.97
C LEU A 628 17.09 -1.23 -12.24
N GLN A 629 15.76 -1.26 -12.18
CA GLN A 629 15.05 -2.36 -11.52
C GLN A 629 15.17 -3.65 -12.32
N ALA A 630 15.05 -3.61 -13.65
CA ALA A 630 15.28 -4.77 -14.51
C ALA A 630 16.74 -5.26 -14.43
N ASP A 631 17.70 -4.33 -14.51
CA ASP A 631 19.14 -4.58 -14.41
C ASP A 631 19.50 -5.26 -13.07
N ILE A 632 19.04 -4.70 -11.94
CA ILE A 632 19.33 -5.19 -10.60
C ILE A 632 18.54 -6.47 -10.25
N LEU A 633 17.45 -6.79 -10.95
CA LEU A 633 16.77 -8.09 -10.78
C LEU A 633 17.25 -9.17 -11.77
N CYS A 634 17.89 -8.77 -12.87
CA CYS A 634 18.17 -9.62 -14.04
C CYS A 634 16.93 -10.33 -14.64
N ILE A 635 15.72 -9.85 -14.33
CA ILE A 635 14.46 -10.27 -14.94
C ILE A 635 13.70 -9.05 -15.49
N PRO A 636 12.78 -9.25 -16.46
CA PRO A 636 12.08 -8.15 -17.12
C PRO A 636 11.15 -7.40 -16.16
N VAL A 637 11.12 -6.07 -16.27
CA VAL A 637 10.15 -5.21 -15.56
C VAL A 637 9.06 -4.79 -16.52
N VAL A 638 7.80 -4.90 -16.10
CA VAL A 638 6.62 -4.70 -16.94
C VAL A 638 5.69 -3.65 -16.30
N LYS A 639 5.52 -2.52 -16.98
CA LYS A 639 4.71 -1.39 -16.53
C LYS A 639 3.46 -1.24 -17.42
N PRO A 640 2.24 -1.24 -16.89
CA PRO A 640 1.04 -0.96 -17.67
C PRO A 640 0.97 0.53 -18.08
N SER A 641 0.34 0.80 -19.23
CA SER A 641 0.12 2.17 -19.72
C SER A 641 -0.91 2.94 -18.90
N MET A 642 -1.79 2.22 -18.19
CA MET A 642 -2.78 2.76 -17.25
C MET A 642 -2.21 2.57 -15.83
N PRO A 643 -1.82 3.64 -15.11
CA PRO A 643 -1.03 3.52 -13.88
C PRO A 643 -1.87 3.28 -12.61
N GLU A 644 -3.19 3.44 -12.67
CA GLU A 644 -4.10 3.36 -11.51
C GLU A 644 -4.62 1.92 -11.30
N THR A 645 -3.69 0.96 -11.27
CA THR A 645 -3.97 -0.49 -11.19
C THR A 645 -4.77 -0.88 -9.94
N THR A 646 -4.53 -0.19 -8.83
CA THR A 646 -5.31 -0.28 -7.59
C THR A 646 -6.81 -0.12 -7.83
N ALA A 647 -7.22 0.98 -8.48
CA ALA A 647 -8.62 1.24 -8.79
C ALA A 647 -9.17 0.27 -9.85
N LEU A 648 -8.35 -0.11 -10.84
CA LEU A 648 -8.74 -1.12 -11.83
C LEU A 648 -9.06 -2.46 -11.16
N GLY A 649 -8.26 -2.94 -10.20
CA GLY A 649 -8.54 -4.20 -9.51
C GLY A 649 -9.83 -4.21 -8.70
N ALA A 650 -10.17 -3.08 -8.05
CA ALA A 650 -11.46 -2.90 -7.40
C ALA A 650 -12.62 -2.89 -8.41
N ALA A 651 -12.45 -2.26 -9.59
CA ALA A 651 -13.43 -2.28 -10.67
C ALA A 651 -13.59 -3.69 -11.29
N MET A 652 -12.50 -4.42 -11.49
CA MET A 652 -12.52 -5.82 -11.95
C MET A 652 -13.33 -6.70 -10.99
N ALA A 653 -13.02 -6.63 -9.69
CA ALA A 653 -13.72 -7.41 -8.67
C ALA A 653 -15.20 -7.03 -8.54
N ALA A 654 -15.57 -5.76 -8.70
CA ALA A 654 -16.97 -5.34 -8.67
C ALA A 654 -17.74 -5.76 -9.94
N GLY A 655 -17.11 -5.61 -11.11
CA GLY A 655 -17.70 -5.99 -12.38
C GLY A 655 -17.84 -7.51 -12.58
N SER A 656 -16.98 -8.31 -11.95
CA SER A 656 -17.03 -9.79 -12.01
C SER A 656 -17.97 -10.41 -10.99
N ALA A 657 -18.55 -9.63 -10.07
CA ALA A 657 -19.36 -10.14 -8.98
C ALA A 657 -20.63 -10.84 -9.49
N GLU A 658 -21.07 -11.89 -8.78
CA GLU A 658 -22.31 -12.58 -9.10
C GLU A 658 -23.51 -11.64 -8.97
N GLY A 659 -24.42 -11.67 -9.95
CA GLY A 659 -25.52 -10.71 -10.10
C GLY A 659 -25.14 -9.40 -10.82
N VAL A 660 -23.83 -9.12 -11.01
CA VAL A 660 -23.34 -8.02 -11.85
C VAL A 660 -22.84 -8.57 -13.21
N ALA A 661 -21.81 -9.42 -13.18
CA ALA A 661 -21.28 -10.15 -14.33
C ALA A 661 -21.05 -9.33 -15.62
N VAL A 662 -20.54 -8.10 -15.50
CA VAL A 662 -20.22 -7.22 -16.66
C VAL A 662 -18.75 -7.26 -17.08
N TRP A 663 -17.88 -7.84 -16.27
CA TRP A 663 -16.43 -7.86 -16.44
C TRP A 663 -15.90 -9.29 -16.47
N SER A 664 -15.16 -9.67 -17.53
CA SER A 664 -14.49 -10.97 -17.60
C SER A 664 -13.09 -10.90 -16.98
N LEU A 665 -12.75 -11.89 -16.15
CA LEU A 665 -11.43 -12.00 -15.53
C LEU A 665 -10.47 -12.87 -16.36
N ASP A 666 -10.95 -13.47 -17.46
CA ASP A 666 -10.13 -14.29 -18.34
C ASP A 666 -9.20 -13.38 -19.18
N PRO A 667 -7.86 -13.59 -19.14
CA PRO A 667 -6.89 -12.68 -19.79
C PRO A 667 -7.01 -12.55 -21.32
N GLU A 668 -7.78 -13.42 -21.98
CA GLU A 668 -8.03 -13.37 -23.43
C GLU A 668 -9.17 -12.39 -23.81
N ASP A 669 -10.12 -12.13 -22.89
CA ASP A 669 -11.26 -11.23 -23.13
C ASP A 669 -10.89 -9.75 -22.96
N LEU A 670 -9.89 -9.45 -22.12
CA LEU A 670 -9.48 -8.09 -21.82
C LEU A 670 -8.50 -7.59 -22.88
N SER A 671 -8.96 -6.67 -23.74
CA SER A 671 -8.15 -6.09 -24.82
C SER A 671 -6.80 -5.62 -24.31
N ALA A 672 -5.72 -6.24 -24.81
CA ALA A 672 -4.39 -6.22 -24.19
C ALA A 672 -3.98 -4.84 -23.66
N VAL A 673 -4.00 -4.71 -22.32
CA VAL A 673 -3.51 -3.52 -21.61
C VAL A 673 -2.09 -3.27 -22.10
N THR A 674 -1.86 -2.12 -22.73
CA THR A 674 -0.56 -1.84 -23.35
C THR A 674 0.50 -1.74 -22.26
N MET A 675 1.63 -2.44 -22.41
CA MET A 675 2.67 -2.46 -21.39
C MET A 675 4.00 -1.96 -21.96
N GLU A 676 4.66 -1.05 -21.24
CA GLU A 676 6.06 -0.74 -21.46
C GLU A 676 6.91 -1.77 -20.72
N ARG A 677 7.87 -2.39 -21.42
CA ARG A 677 8.66 -3.50 -20.91
C ARG A 677 10.15 -3.18 -20.98
N PHE A 678 10.81 -3.33 -19.84
CA PHE A 678 12.23 -3.06 -19.64
C PHE A 678 12.95 -4.41 -19.50
N GLU A 679 13.79 -4.74 -20.48
CA GLU A 679 14.65 -5.92 -20.45
C GLU A 679 15.98 -5.57 -19.74
N PRO A 680 16.60 -6.50 -18.99
CA PRO A 680 17.88 -6.26 -18.33
C PRO A 680 19.02 -5.99 -19.33
N GLN A 681 19.82 -4.97 -19.08
CA GLN A 681 20.96 -4.56 -19.91
C GLN A 681 22.33 -4.94 -19.30
N ILE A 682 22.38 -5.28 -18.00
CA ILE A 682 23.56 -5.84 -17.34
C ILE A 682 23.45 -7.37 -17.18
N ASN A 683 24.57 -8.03 -16.85
CA ASN A 683 24.59 -9.46 -16.56
C ASN A 683 24.47 -9.75 -15.05
N GLU A 684 24.21 -11.02 -14.72
CA GLU A 684 24.03 -11.52 -13.35
C GLU A 684 25.28 -11.29 -12.47
N GLU A 685 26.49 -11.41 -13.02
CA GLU A 685 27.74 -11.19 -12.30
C GLU A 685 27.90 -9.73 -11.84
N GLU A 686 27.67 -8.75 -12.74
CA GLU A 686 27.71 -7.33 -12.39
C GLU A 686 26.60 -7.00 -11.36
N SER A 687 25.41 -7.56 -11.57
CA SER A 687 24.25 -7.37 -10.70
C SER A 687 24.52 -7.88 -9.28
N GLU A 688 25.08 -9.08 -9.11
CA GLU A 688 25.53 -9.59 -7.80
C GLU A 688 26.70 -8.79 -7.22
N VAL A 689 27.68 -8.34 -8.01
CA VAL A 689 28.80 -7.52 -7.49
C VAL A 689 28.30 -6.19 -6.89
N ARG A 690 27.36 -5.53 -7.58
CA ARG A 690 26.68 -4.31 -7.09
C ARG A 690 25.90 -4.61 -5.80
N TYR A 691 25.02 -5.60 -5.82
CA TYR A 691 24.15 -5.96 -4.71
C TYR A 691 24.91 -6.49 -3.48
N ALA A 692 25.92 -7.34 -3.66
CA ALA A 692 26.80 -7.81 -2.60
C ALA A 692 27.66 -6.68 -2.00
N THR A 693 27.81 -5.55 -2.69
CA THR A 693 28.46 -4.35 -2.16
C THR A 693 27.47 -3.45 -1.43
N TRP A 694 26.23 -3.30 -1.93
CA TRP A 694 25.15 -2.64 -1.19
C TRP A 694 24.84 -3.35 0.13
N LYS A 695 24.77 -4.69 0.17
CA LYS A 695 24.61 -5.47 1.41
C LYS A 695 25.70 -5.20 2.46
N LYS A 696 26.93 -4.82 2.05
CA LYS A 696 27.98 -4.37 2.98
C LYS A 696 27.68 -2.98 3.56
N ALA A 697 27.05 -2.08 2.81
CA ALA A 697 26.57 -0.80 3.31
C ALA A 697 25.40 -1.01 4.29
N VAL A 698 24.45 -1.88 3.96
CA VAL A 698 23.32 -2.24 4.86
C VAL A 698 23.84 -2.74 6.21
N ALA A 699 24.82 -3.65 6.22
CA ALA A 699 25.48 -4.12 7.45
C ALA A 699 26.29 -3.04 8.22
N LYS A 700 26.43 -1.81 7.69
CA LYS A 700 26.98 -0.64 8.39
C LYS A 700 25.91 0.36 8.83
N SER A 701 24.67 0.22 8.37
CA SER A 701 23.52 1.03 8.81
C SER A 701 22.91 0.53 10.12
N MET A 702 23.03 -0.77 10.40
CA MET A 702 22.44 -1.48 11.55
C MET A 702 23.17 -1.16 12.87
N GLY A 703 22.46 -1.24 14.00
CA GLY A 703 23.01 -0.98 15.34
C GLY A 703 23.38 0.49 15.59
N TRP A 704 23.00 1.40 14.69
CA TRP A 704 23.46 2.80 14.71
C TRP A 704 22.77 3.64 15.79
N ALA A 705 21.45 3.51 15.92
CA ALA A 705 20.71 4.10 17.02
C ALA A 705 20.74 3.15 18.22
N THR A 706 21.66 3.40 19.16
CA THR A 706 21.57 2.78 20.49
C THR A 706 20.23 3.12 21.12
N ALA A 707 19.41 2.11 21.42
CA ALA A 707 18.16 2.32 22.13
C ALA A 707 18.45 3.06 23.45
N GLN A 708 17.84 4.22 23.65
CA GLN A 708 17.85 4.84 24.98
C GLN A 708 17.03 3.95 25.90
N THR A 709 17.72 3.17 26.74
CA THR A 709 17.09 2.61 27.93
C THR A 709 16.50 3.75 28.72
N SER A 710 15.17 3.75 28.89
CA SER A 710 14.43 4.72 29.70
C SER A 710 14.64 4.49 31.20
N SER A 711 15.90 4.46 31.63
CA SER A 711 16.26 4.80 32.99
C SER A 711 15.65 6.16 33.29
N GLN A 712 14.94 6.29 34.42
CA GLN A 712 14.41 7.55 34.89
C GLN A 712 15.56 8.51 35.24
N GLY A 713 16.04 9.23 34.24
CA GLY A 713 17.05 10.27 34.31
C GLY A 713 16.44 11.55 33.79
N ASP A 714 16.22 12.50 34.70
CA ASP A 714 15.65 13.81 34.39
C ASP A 714 16.51 14.54 33.33
N PRO A 715 15.93 15.04 32.22
CA PRO A 715 16.65 15.81 31.20
C PRO A 715 17.35 17.08 31.72
N SER A 716 17.05 17.51 32.95
CA SER A 716 17.65 18.68 33.62
C SER A 716 19.18 18.64 33.82
N ILE A 717 19.87 17.53 33.51
CA ILE A 717 21.33 17.41 33.69
C ILE A 717 22.14 18.30 32.72
N PHE A 718 21.51 18.82 31.65
CA PHE A 718 22.08 19.90 30.82
C PHE A 718 21.56 21.32 31.18
N CYS A 719 21.00 21.51 32.38
CA CYS A 719 20.83 22.84 32.94
C CYS A 719 22.19 23.52 33.14
N SER A 720 22.30 24.77 32.65
CA SER A 720 23.40 25.67 32.95
C SER A 720 23.68 25.75 34.45
N LEU A 721 24.96 25.78 34.85
CA LEU A 721 25.38 26.12 36.21
C LEU A 721 24.60 27.37 36.68
N PRO A 722 23.85 27.30 37.81
CA PRO A 722 23.13 28.46 38.32
C PRO A 722 24.09 29.64 38.49
N LEU A 723 23.68 30.84 38.06
CA LEU A 723 24.59 32.00 37.95
C LEU A 723 25.37 32.28 39.25
N GLY A 724 24.74 32.06 40.41
CA GLY A 724 25.40 32.13 41.71
C GLY A 724 26.58 31.15 41.88
N PHE A 725 26.46 29.90 41.43
CA PHE A 725 27.57 28.93 41.47
C PHE A 725 28.70 29.31 40.52
N PHE A 726 28.40 29.87 39.34
CA PHE A 726 29.41 30.37 38.41
C PHE A 726 30.18 31.58 38.99
N ILE A 727 29.46 32.55 39.57
CA ILE A 727 30.06 33.72 40.24
C ILE A 727 30.88 33.30 41.46
N VAL A 728 30.33 32.45 42.34
CA VAL A 728 31.04 32.01 43.56
C VAL A 728 32.28 31.19 43.24
N SER A 729 32.22 30.25 42.29
CA SER A 729 33.41 29.48 41.89
C SER A 729 34.48 30.37 41.23
N SER A 730 34.07 31.36 40.44
CA SER A 730 34.98 32.35 39.85
C SER A 730 35.60 33.28 40.90
N MET A 731 34.85 33.71 41.93
CA MET A 731 35.41 34.46 43.05
C MET A 731 36.37 33.61 43.90
N ILE A 732 36.06 32.34 44.16
CA ILE A 732 36.95 31.42 44.89
C ILE A 732 38.24 31.18 44.08
N MET A 733 38.16 31.00 42.76
CA MET A 733 39.32 30.92 41.87
C MET A 733 40.19 32.19 41.94
N LEU A 734 39.58 33.38 41.87
CA LEU A 734 40.30 34.65 41.95
C LEU A 734 40.92 34.90 43.33
N ILE A 735 40.25 34.53 44.42
CA ILE A 735 40.79 34.61 45.78
C ILE A 735 41.95 33.63 45.96
N GLY A 736 41.81 32.38 45.49
CA GLY A 736 42.86 31.37 45.51
C GLY A 736 44.10 31.79 44.71
N ALA A 737 43.90 32.25 43.47
CA ALA A 737 44.98 32.79 42.64
C ALA A 737 45.68 33.99 43.29
N ARG A 738 44.92 34.90 43.92
CA ARG A 738 45.48 36.05 44.66
C ARG A 738 46.23 35.63 45.93
N HIS A 739 45.86 34.52 46.57
CA HIS A 739 46.54 34.01 47.76
C HIS A 739 47.83 33.27 47.40
N ILE A 740 47.82 32.47 46.32
CA ILE A 740 49.03 31.83 45.75
C ILE A 740 50.02 32.92 45.30
N SER A 741 49.56 33.88 44.48
CA SER A 741 50.37 35.00 43.98
C SER A 741 50.81 36.01 45.07
N ALA A 742 50.37 35.85 46.32
CA ALA A 742 50.84 36.62 47.47
C ALA A 742 51.87 35.87 48.33
N ASN A 743 51.97 34.54 48.18
CA ASN A 743 52.92 33.71 48.92
C ASN A 743 54.18 33.40 48.08
N ASP A 744 54.07 33.27 46.76
CA ASP A 744 55.18 32.93 45.86
C ASP A 744 56.02 34.15 45.40
N HIS A 745 56.59 34.92 46.35
CA HIS A 745 57.60 35.93 46.05
C HIS A 745 58.68 36.10 47.15
N PRO A 746 59.71 35.23 47.19
CA PRO A 746 61.05 35.63 47.59
C PRO A 746 61.75 36.40 46.45
N ALA A 747 62.63 37.34 46.77
CA ALA A 747 63.26 38.21 45.78
C ALA A 747 64.36 37.51 44.96
N GLY A 748 64.36 37.76 43.64
CA GLY A 748 65.41 37.34 42.71
C GLY A 748 65.33 38.14 41.41
N SER A 749 66.43 38.74 40.98
CA SER A 749 66.53 39.48 39.71
C SER A 749 66.65 38.52 38.51
N TRP A 750 66.36 39.00 37.29
CA TRP A 750 67.32 39.08 36.17
C TRP A 750 66.67 39.68 34.90
N ALA A 751 67.42 40.60 34.27
CA ALA A 751 67.36 41.19 32.91
C ALA A 751 66.06 41.11 32.04
N SER A 752 65.60 42.29 31.58
CA SER A 752 64.71 42.44 30.42
C SER A 752 65.44 42.22 29.07
N PRO A 753 64.68 42.01 27.98
CA PRO A 753 64.84 42.92 26.83
C PRO A 753 63.53 43.50 26.27
N LYS A 754 63.70 44.58 25.50
CA LYS A 754 62.65 45.52 25.05
C LYS A 754 62.00 45.10 23.72
N TRP A 755 60.72 45.46 23.57
CA TRP A 755 60.06 45.86 22.30
C TRP A 755 59.96 44.73 21.22
N ASN A 756 59.07 44.80 20.21
CA ASN A 756 58.41 45.97 19.64
C ASN A 756 56.96 45.67 19.14
N SER A 757 56.18 46.72 18.92
CA SER A 757 54.89 46.68 18.23
C SER A 757 55.05 46.95 16.73
N LYS A 758 54.25 46.31 15.86
CA LYS A 758 53.42 46.99 14.84
C LYS A 758 52.65 46.09 13.86
N TYR A 759 51.44 46.55 13.53
CA TYR A 759 50.55 46.21 12.39
C TYR A 759 50.09 44.75 12.22
N GLY A 760 48.86 44.46 11.75
CA GLY A 760 47.69 45.33 11.56
C GLY A 760 47.11 45.33 10.13
N GLN A 761 46.03 44.56 9.95
CA GLN A 761 45.11 44.51 8.79
C GLN A 761 45.67 44.11 7.42
N GLY A 762 44.85 43.32 6.71
CA GLY A 762 45.06 42.73 5.39
C GLY A 762 43.94 41.74 5.11
#